data_AF-A0AA43ZW57-F1
#
_entry.id   AF-A0AA43ZW57-F1
#
_cell.length_a   1.000
_cell.length_b   1.000
_cell.length_c   1.000
_cell.angle_alpha   90.00
_cell.angle_beta   90.00
_cell.angle_gamma   90.00
#
_symmetry.space_group_name_H-M   'P 1'
#
loop_
_entity.id
_entity.type
_entity.pdbx_description
1 polymer ?
#
loop_
_entity_poly.entity_id
_entity_poly.type
_entity_poly.pdbx_seq_one_letter_code
_entity_poly.pdbx_strand_id
1 'polypeptide(L)'
;METAEIRILSTSYTTDGDEPVIEIYGKARDGRSATVLVRGFRPYLYGVEVPADLEKQLSEDGEVTNLEHKGLLYRGRTVDALRIEIKSPWKVSDFRSRLRTRGVESLAADIPFNHRYTYDTDMGACIRVSGEPVDKEYLTDITLEMSSFENIDPFDPGLRILSFDIENSVEHDFLYCICAVVWEKGAIRECEPISGTEKEIIEGFSDLIRREDPDVITGYNIDNYDIRKIEERAKANRMKDALPWGRDGGQPKLRSERFWRVKGRIICDAWWAARRELRPKQETLNAVSKELLGETKLDVDPRHMDAEWRDNRAKVLKYCTKDAELALRILLEVDTLRKGMDLAAVSKLSIEDVLTSGSSQLADSLLIRAADRANVAVPQMGKRVRDDDQIEGGYVHDIQPGLYHWVCVLDFKSMYPSTIIAKNICFTTLSPDGAIVAPSGTRFLSKDERVGLLPMILQGLMDQRDSIKRQMKQAKDEHERRYLDGLQAAVKVLMNTFYGVFASSFYRFTDKSIGAAITSFARANVKGIIGELQGEGHNVVYSDTDSVFVQSPEHSLEGSAEFGERMADKYSRDGGTLEFEKILEPLFTHGKKKRYVGRVVWPVRQEELLVRGYESRRTDSFDLQDRLQTEMFSCILDERNDDALALAKKTIQDTLAGRVDVSDLVISKSCKGLDAYENPERMANVQAAKKLIDLGYDFIPGMKVSWIVTDAKSAPMKVEPYISGAEFKAKPDYKYYAERLSKMAGMVTDVFGWGEKDLMMGSQQATLLDGGMFSSRDEPAKPKRDPPAAPKEKPKVRRLDDFFRSQPSIVTMLPRRYFLISPAFAASFGTPRPSSYMSARQSSAFTWPCFPASAYHLAASTSDSSTPSPPSYIPPNMYCASGRPRPAEMPIQ
;
A
#
# COMPACT_ATOMS: atom_id res chain seq x y z
N MET A 1 44.13 -1.11 13.58
CA MET A 1 42.68 -1.34 13.70
C MET A 1 42.03 -0.17 14.43
N GLU A 2 41.12 0.53 13.76
CA GLU A 2 40.12 1.43 14.36
C GLU A 2 38.79 0.68 14.52
N THR A 3 37.94 1.15 15.43
CA THR A 3 36.61 0.59 15.69
C THR A 3 35.53 1.67 15.64
N ALA A 4 34.42 1.41 14.97
CA ALA A 4 33.29 2.35 14.89
C ALA A 4 31.95 1.63 15.09
N GLU A 5 31.04 2.23 15.86
CA GLU A 5 29.65 1.79 15.94
C GLU A 5 28.82 2.57 14.93
N ILE A 6 28.40 1.91 13.85
CA ILE A 6 27.72 2.52 12.72
C ILE A 6 26.30 2.01 12.55
N ARG A 7 25.39 2.92 12.19
CA ARG A 7 24.10 2.60 11.61
C ARG A 7 24.20 2.63 10.10
N ILE A 8 23.80 1.54 9.43
CA ILE A 8 23.92 1.40 7.98
C ILE A 8 22.83 2.21 7.27
N LEU A 9 23.25 3.19 6.47
CA LEU A 9 22.38 4.02 5.64
C LEU A 9 22.05 3.31 4.32
N SER A 10 23.08 2.80 3.64
CA SER A 10 22.98 2.12 2.34
C SER A 10 24.11 1.11 2.13
N THR A 11 23.90 0.13 1.24
CA THR A 11 24.94 -0.83 0.81
C THR A 11 25.04 -0.90 -0.71
N SER A 12 26.25 -0.86 -1.26
CA SER A 12 26.53 -1.05 -2.68
C SER A 12 27.75 -1.94 -2.87
N TYR A 13 28.22 -2.03 -4.11
CA TYR A 13 29.53 -2.58 -4.42
C TYR A 13 30.13 -1.79 -5.58
N THR A 14 31.46 -1.87 -5.67
CA THR A 14 32.28 -1.32 -6.73
C THR A 14 33.31 -2.36 -7.18
N THR A 15 34.19 -1.98 -8.09
CA THR A 15 35.36 -2.78 -8.52
C THR A 15 36.63 -2.00 -8.24
N ASP A 16 37.61 -2.65 -7.64
CA ASP A 16 38.96 -2.13 -7.43
C ASP A 16 39.94 -3.01 -8.22
N GLY A 17 40.34 -2.54 -9.40
CA GLY A 17 40.84 -3.42 -10.45
C GLY A 17 39.79 -4.47 -10.82
N ASP A 18 40.20 -5.75 -10.83
CA ASP A 18 39.31 -6.89 -11.06
C ASP A 18 38.62 -7.41 -9.77
N GLU A 19 38.91 -6.84 -8.59
CA GLU A 19 38.30 -7.30 -7.34
C GLU A 19 36.96 -6.61 -7.07
N PRO A 20 35.86 -7.34 -6.82
CA PRO A 20 34.62 -6.75 -6.35
C PRO A 20 34.75 -6.36 -4.87
N VAL A 21 34.48 -5.10 -4.54
CA VAL A 21 34.52 -4.56 -3.18
C VAL A 21 33.11 -4.13 -2.79
N ILE A 22 32.61 -4.63 -1.65
CA ILE A 22 31.32 -4.19 -1.10
C ILE A 22 31.54 -2.92 -0.29
N GLU A 23 30.64 -1.97 -0.45
CA GLU A 23 30.65 -0.66 0.21
C GLU A 23 29.44 -0.59 1.15
N ILE A 24 29.69 -0.41 2.44
CA ILE A 24 28.67 -0.23 3.48
C ILE A 24 28.81 1.21 3.96
N TYR A 25 27.82 2.05 3.66
CA TYR A 25 27.80 3.43 4.12
C TYR A 25 26.96 3.54 5.37
N GLY A 26 27.48 4.26 6.37
CA GLY A 26 26.83 4.42 7.65
C GLY A 26 27.04 5.79 8.27
N LYS A 27 26.39 5.99 9.41
CA LYS A 27 26.68 7.09 10.33
C LYS A 27 27.04 6.52 11.70
N ALA A 28 28.14 6.98 12.25
CA ALA A 28 28.64 6.56 13.54
C ALA A 28 27.84 7.19 14.69
N ARG A 29 27.87 6.56 15.88
CA ARG A 29 27.18 7.06 17.09
C ARG A 29 27.64 8.46 17.53
N ASP A 30 28.87 8.86 17.21
CA ASP A 30 29.42 10.20 17.46
C ASP A 30 29.00 11.26 16.41
N GLY A 31 28.24 10.84 15.39
CA GLY A 31 27.76 11.70 14.31
C GLY A 31 28.66 11.77 13.08
N ARG A 32 29.82 11.11 13.07
CA ARG A 32 30.70 11.02 11.90
C ARG A 32 30.11 10.17 10.78
N SER A 33 30.33 10.53 9.52
CA SER A 33 29.98 9.70 8.37
C SER A 33 31.01 8.60 8.13
N ALA A 34 30.56 7.42 7.68
CA ALA A 34 31.43 6.25 7.57
C ALA A 34 31.24 5.49 6.24
N THR A 35 32.36 5.12 5.62
CA THR A 35 32.45 4.14 4.54
C THR A 35 33.21 2.92 5.03
N VAL A 36 32.59 1.75 4.96
CA VAL A 36 33.22 0.46 5.31
C VAL A 36 33.33 -0.39 4.05
N LEU A 37 34.55 -0.83 3.76
CA LEU A 37 34.88 -1.65 2.59
C LEU A 37 35.05 -3.11 2.99
N VAL A 38 34.48 -4.01 2.19
CA VAL A 38 34.61 -5.46 2.39
C VAL A 38 35.18 -6.12 1.13
N ARG A 39 36.32 -6.81 1.30
CA ARG A 39 37.02 -7.59 0.27
C ARG A 39 36.89 -9.09 0.48
N GLY A 40 37.41 -9.88 -0.46
CA GLY A 40 37.49 -11.33 -0.34
C GLY A 40 36.16 -12.10 -0.45
N PHE A 41 35.01 -11.45 -0.30
CA PHE A 41 33.71 -12.09 -0.53
C PHE A 41 33.49 -12.38 -2.02
N ARG A 42 32.96 -13.56 -2.35
CA ARG A 42 32.76 -14.01 -3.73
C ARG A 42 31.28 -14.31 -4.03
N PRO A 43 30.75 -13.88 -5.18
CA PRO A 43 29.42 -14.25 -5.62
C PRO A 43 29.35 -15.75 -5.92
N TYR A 44 28.19 -16.35 -5.67
CA TYR A 44 27.92 -17.74 -6.03
C TYR A 44 26.45 -17.93 -6.44
N LEU A 45 26.21 -19.04 -7.12
CA LEU A 45 24.90 -19.60 -7.42
C LEU A 45 24.96 -21.12 -7.22
N TYR A 46 23.81 -21.80 -7.25
CA TYR A 46 23.80 -23.27 -7.31
C TYR A 46 23.20 -23.78 -8.62
N GLY A 47 23.71 -24.89 -9.14
CA GLY A 47 23.02 -25.74 -10.12
C GLY A 47 22.48 -26.99 -9.44
N VAL A 48 21.23 -27.37 -9.72
CA VAL A 48 20.60 -28.59 -9.20
C VAL A 48 20.94 -29.78 -10.08
N GLU A 49 21.43 -30.88 -9.48
CA GLU A 49 21.69 -32.17 -10.15
C GLU A 49 22.56 -31.99 -11.43
N VAL A 50 23.71 -31.31 -11.28
CA VAL A 50 24.59 -30.90 -12.40
C VAL A 50 25.23 -32.12 -13.10
N PRO A 51 25.16 -32.23 -14.43
CA PRO A 51 25.87 -33.28 -15.17
C PRO A 51 27.40 -33.16 -15.06
N ALA A 52 28.09 -34.29 -14.87
CA ALA A 52 29.54 -34.32 -14.66
C ALA A 52 30.37 -33.72 -15.82
N ASP A 53 29.87 -33.73 -17.06
CA ASP A 53 30.52 -33.06 -18.19
C ASP A 53 30.46 -31.53 -18.07
N LEU A 54 29.36 -30.99 -17.55
CA LEU A 54 29.18 -29.57 -17.30
C LEU A 54 29.95 -29.13 -16.06
N GLU A 55 29.95 -29.93 -14.99
CA GLU A 55 30.78 -29.70 -13.81
C GLU A 55 32.27 -29.62 -14.19
N LYS A 56 32.76 -30.56 -15.01
CA LYS A 56 34.12 -30.51 -15.53
C LYS A 56 34.39 -29.21 -16.31
N GLN A 57 33.49 -28.81 -17.22
CA GLN A 57 33.61 -27.55 -17.96
C GLN A 57 33.61 -26.31 -17.04
N LEU A 58 32.90 -26.36 -15.92
CA LEU A 58 32.93 -25.30 -14.90
C LEU A 58 34.24 -25.31 -14.11
N SER A 59 34.81 -26.48 -13.81
CA SER A 59 36.10 -26.60 -13.11
C SER A 59 37.30 -26.10 -13.93
N GLU A 60 37.19 -26.15 -15.26
CA GLU A 60 38.20 -25.66 -16.21
C GLU A 60 38.01 -24.17 -16.56
N ASP A 61 36.96 -23.53 -16.03
CA ASP A 61 36.62 -22.13 -16.32
C ASP A 61 37.40 -21.16 -15.43
N GLY A 62 38.20 -20.29 -16.05
CA GLY A 62 39.02 -19.30 -15.33
C GLY A 62 38.25 -18.26 -14.51
N GLU A 63 36.93 -18.17 -14.65
CA GLU A 63 36.04 -17.32 -13.84
C GLU A 63 35.55 -18.01 -12.56
N VAL A 64 35.60 -19.35 -12.48
CA VAL A 64 35.21 -20.14 -11.30
C VAL A 64 36.36 -20.17 -10.29
N THR A 65 36.04 -20.04 -9.01
CA THR A 65 37.00 -20.10 -7.89
C THR A 65 36.83 -21.34 -7.02
N ASN A 66 35.60 -21.85 -6.89
CA ASN A 66 35.31 -23.04 -6.09
C ASN A 66 34.05 -23.75 -6.61
N LEU A 67 34.04 -25.07 -6.49
CA LEU A 67 32.90 -25.96 -6.75
C LEU A 67 32.68 -26.85 -5.52
N GLU A 68 31.46 -26.83 -4.96
CA GLU A 68 31.15 -27.53 -3.72
C GLU A 68 29.73 -28.14 -3.77
N HIS A 69 29.61 -29.46 -3.66
CA HIS A 69 28.30 -30.13 -3.57
C HIS A 69 27.63 -29.90 -2.21
N LYS A 70 26.36 -29.52 -2.21
CA LYS A 70 25.52 -29.42 -1.01
C LYS A 70 24.19 -30.13 -1.19
N GLY A 71 23.82 -30.93 -0.19
CA GLY A 71 22.46 -31.45 -0.08
C GLY A 71 21.52 -30.34 0.37
N LEU A 72 20.66 -29.84 -0.53
CA LEU A 72 19.68 -28.79 -0.24
C LEU A 72 18.25 -29.33 -0.27
N LEU A 73 17.41 -28.96 0.69
CA LEU A 73 15.97 -29.22 0.62
C LEU A 73 15.34 -28.36 -0.48
N TYR A 74 14.81 -29.00 -1.52
CA TYR A 74 14.12 -28.34 -2.63
C TYR A 74 12.85 -29.10 -3.04
N ARG A 75 11.71 -28.38 -3.09
CA ARG A 75 10.39 -28.93 -3.46
C ARG A 75 10.06 -30.26 -2.77
N GLY A 76 10.27 -30.33 -1.45
CA GLY A 76 9.95 -31.49 -0.62
C GLY A 76 11.01 -32.59 -0.53
N ARG A 77 12.02 -32.63 -1.41
CA ARG A 77 13.12 -33.61 -1.38
C ARG A 77 14.48 -32.95 -1.16
N THR A 78 15.45 -33.67 -0.61
CA THR A 78 16.86 -33.23 -0.66
C THR A 78 17.38 -33.48 -2.08
N VAL A 79 17.96 -32.46 -2.70
CA VAL A 79 18.65 -32.54 -3.99
C VAL A 79 20.14 -32.29 -3.81
N ASP A 80 20.96 -32.86 -4.69
CA ASP A 80 22.35 -32.44 -4.82
C ASP A 80 22.40 -31.11 -5.57
N ALA A 81 23.07 -30.12 -4.99
CA ALA A 81 23.20 -28.78 -5.52
C ALA A 81 24.67 -28.36 -5.54
N LEU A 82 25.24 -28.25 -6.73
CA LEU A 82 26.60 -27.78 -6.94
C LEU A 82 26.65 -26.26 -6.73
N ARG A 83 27.28 -25.81 -5.65
CA ARG A 83 27.63 -24.41 -5.41
C ARG A 83 28.75 -24.03 -6.36
N ILE A 84 28.52 -23.02 -7.18
CA ILE A 84 29.46 -22.47 -8.17
C ILE A 84 29.84 -21.08 -7.69
N GLU A 85 31.04 -20.93 -7.16
CA GLU A 85 31.61 -19.65 -6.74
C GLU A 85 32.45 -19.05 -7.86
N ILE A 86 32.28 -17.76 -8.14
CA ILE A 86 32.93 -17.08 -9.27
C ILE A 86 33.60 -15.78 -8.84
N LYS A 87 34.53 -15.27 -9.65
CA LYS A 87 35.29 -14.05 -9.33
C LYS A 87 34.44 -12.79 -9.35
N SER A 88 33.54 -12.66 -10.34
CA SER A 88 32.95 -11.40 -10.77
C SER A 88 31.41 -11.38 -10.65
N PRO A 89 30.79 -10.47 -9.87
CA PRO A 89 29.34 -10.42 -9.69
C PRO A 89 28.52 -10.27 -10.98
N TRP A 90 29.03 -9.55 -11.98
CA TRP A 90 28.36 -9.36 -13.27
C TRP A 90 28.36 -10.61 -14.15
N LYS A 91 29.15 -11.65 -13.83
CA LYS A 91 29.16 -12.93 -14.56
C LYS A 91 28.07 -13.90 -14.08
N VAL A 92 27.42 -13.69 -12.93
CA VAL A 92 26.37 -14.58 -12.39
C VAL A 92 25.25 -14.84 -13.41
N SER A 93 24.86 -13.83 -14.19
CA SER A 93 23.83 -13.98 -15.22
C SER A 93 24.25 -14.84 -16.42
N ASP A 94 25.54 -14.91 -16.73
CA ASP A 94 26.10 -15.75 -17.79
C ASP A 94 26.12 -17.22 -17.34
N PHE A 95 26.67 -17.51 -16.17
CA PHE A 95 26.65 -18.85 -15.56
C PHE A 95 25.23 -19.40 -15.43
N ARG A 96 24.29 -18.57 -14.95
CA ARG A 96 22.85 -18.90 -14.95
C ARG A 96 22.31 -19.24 -16.34
N SER A 97 22.74 -18.53 -17.38
CA SER A 97 22.32 -18.81 -18.76
C SER A 97 22.90 -20.13 -19.27
N ARG A 98 24.16 -20.45 -18.94
CA ARG A 98 24.84 -21.71 -19.27
C ARG A 98 24.15 -22.92 -18.64
N LEU A 99 23.88 -22.86 -17.32
CA LEU A 99 23.11 -23.90 -16.60
C LEU A 99 21.76 -24.14 -17.28
N ARG A 100 20.96 -23.07 -17.47
CA ARG A 100 19.66 -23.14 -18.13
C ARG A 100 19.72 -23.74 -19.55
N THR A 101 20.77 -23.45 -20.31
CA THR A 101 20.96 -23.99 -21.68
C THR A 101 21.22 -25.49 -21.69
N ARG A 102 21.76 -26.04 -20.60
CA ARG A 102 21.92 -27.49 -20.38
C ARG A 102 20.73 -28.13 -19.66
N GLY A 103 19.65 -27.38 -19.41
CA GLY A 103 18.46 -27.87 -18.69
C GLY A 103 18.61 -27.90 -17.16
N VAL A 104 19.72 -27.39 -16.62
CA VAL A 104 19.98 -27.35 -15.18
C VAL A 104 19.24 -26.18 -14.53
N GLU A 105 18.49 -26.45 -13.46
CA GLU A 105 17.80 -25.43 -12.68
C GLU A 105 18.79 -24.70 -11.76
N SER A 106 18.75 -23.37 -11.77
CA SER A 106 19.67 -22.53 -10.99
C SER A 106 19.00 -21.91 -9.77
N LEU A 107 19.66 -21.98 -8.61
CA LEU A 107 19.19 -21.41 -7.33
C LEU A 107 20.10 -20.25 -6.89
N ALA A 108 19.57 -19.34 -6.07
CA ALA A 108 20.21 -18.11 -5.57
C ALA A 108 20.77 -17.14 -6.65
N ALA A 109 20.63 -17.45 -7.93
CA ALA A 109 21.27 -16.78 -9.06
C ALA A 109 20.67 -15.41 -9.45
N ASP A 110 19.92 -14.75 -8.56
CA ASP A 110 19.33 -13.41 -8.73
C ASP A 110 19.40 -12.53 -7.48
N ILE A 111 20.15 -12.93 -6.45
CA ILE A 111 20.38 -12.13 -5.24
C ILE A 111 21.45 -11.07 -5.55
N PRO A 112 21.21 -9.77 -5.30
CA PRO A 112 22.23 -8.73 -5.47
C PRO A 112 23.45 -8.98 -4.59
N PHE A 113 24.65 -8.70 -5.10
CA PHE A 113 25.90 -9.10 -4.45
C PHE A 113 26.10 -8.53 -3.03
N ASN A 114 25.80 -7.24 -2.85
CA ASN A 114 25.80 -6.58 -1.54
C ASN A 114 24.77 -7.21 -0.58
N HIS A 115 23.58 -7.58 -1.07
CA HIS A 115 22.59 -8.28 -0.24
C HIS A 115 23.03 -9.69 0.12
N ARG A 116 23.59 -10.45 -0.84
CA ARG A 116 24.11 -11.81 -0.60
C ARG A 116 25.11 -11.83 0.55
N TYR A 117 26.01 -10.84 0.60
CA TYR A 117 26.93 -10.66 1.73
C TYR A 117 26.22 -10.37 3.05
N THR A 118 25.31 -9.39 3.09
CA THR A 118 24.60 -9.06 4.34
C THR A 118 23.79 -10.25 4.86
N TYR A 119 23.22 -11.06 3.96
CA TYR A 119 22.45 -12.26 4.30
C TYR A 119 23.36 -13.37 4.85
N ASP A 120 24.47 -13.68 4.18
CA ASP A 120 25.41 -14.75 4.58
C ASP A 120 26.05 -14.52 5.95
N THR A 121 26.37 -13.26 6.25
CA THR A 121 27.04 -12.86 7.49
C THR A 121 26.08 -12.59 8.65
N ASP A 122 24.78 -12.78 8.44
CA ASP A 122 23.69 -12.39 9.35
C ASP A 122 23.73 -10.90 9.82
N MET A 123 24.34 -10.03 9.02
CA MET A 123 24.52 -8.59 9.30
C MET A 123 23.17 -7.86 9.46
N GLY A 124 23.03 -7.14 10.58
CA GLY A 124 21.90 -6.28 10.92
C GLY A 124 22.05 -4.84 10.44
N ALA A 125 21.12 -3.97 10.84
CA ALA A 125 21.13 -2.56 10.43
C ALA A 125 22.10 -1.65 11.23
N CYS A 126 22.64 -2.15 12.35
CA CYS A 126 23.61 -1.46 13.18
C CYS A 126 24.72 -2.45 13.56
N ILE A 127 25.97 -2.06 13.35
CA ILE A 127 27.14 -2.91 13.60
C ILE A 127 28.25 -2.12 14.30
N ARG A 128 29.02 -2.81 15.14
CA ARG A 128 30.36 -2.38 15.54
C ARG A 128 31.35 -2.98 14.54
N VAL A 129 31.96 -2.16 13.71
CA VAL A 129 33.00 -2.57 12.75
C VAL A 129 34.38 -2.41 13.40
N SER A 130 35.28 -3.36 13.12
CA SER A 130 36.72 -3.25 13.37
C SER A 130 37.49 -3.45 12.07
N GLY A 131 38.39 -2.53 11.74
CA GLY A 131 39.12 -2.56 10.47
C GLY A 131 40.35 -1.66 10.46
N GLU A 132 41.12 -1.68 9.38
CA GLU A 132 42.21 -0.72 9.20
C GLU A 132 41.71 0.54 8.47
N PRO A 133 42.08 1.75 8.91
CA PRO A 133 41.84 2.97 8.15
C PRO A 133 42.50 2.89 6.77
N VAL A 134 41.78 3.29 5.73
CA VAL A 134 42.30 3.34 4.36
C VAL A 134 42.17 4.72 3.77
N ASP A 135 43.29 5.22 3.24
CA ASP A 135 43.36 6.48 2.50
C ASP A 135 42.84 6.25 1.08
N LYS A 136 41.53 6.42 0.92
CA LYS A 136 40.81 6.39 -0.36
C LYS A 136 39.94 7.64 -0.47
N GLU A 137 39.71 8.09 -1.71
CA GLU A 137 38.91 9.28 -2.04
C GLU A 137 37.38 9.10 -1.80
N TYR A 138 37.00 8.74 -0.57
CA TYR A 138 35.64 8.82 -0.09
C TYR A 138 35.45 10.11 0.71
N LEU A 139 34.30 10.77 0.52
CA LEU A 139 33.90 12.01 1.20
C LEU A 139 33.29 11.73 2.58
N THR A 140 33.87 10.79 3.34
CA THR A 140 33.42 10.38 4.68
C THR A 140 34.47 10.62 5.75
N ASP A 141 34.03 10.98 6.96
CA ASP A 141 34.91 11.22 8.11
C ASP A 141 35.69 9.95 8.54
N ILE A 142 35.13 8.78 8.27
CA ILE A 142 35.68 7.45 8.59
C ILE A 142 35.69 6.61 7.31
N THR A 143 36.84 6.03 6.96
CA THR A 143 36.95 5.04 5.87
C THR A 143 37.77 3.84 6.34
N LEU A 144 37.12 2.68 6.49
CA LEU A 144 37.72 1.45 7.04
C LEU A 144 37.67 0.29 6.05
N GLU A 145 38.76 -0.47 5.93
CA GLU A 145 38.73 -1.81 5.35
C GLU A 145 38.45 -2.84 6.46
N MET A 146 37.30 -3.51 6.37
CA MET A 146 36.74 -4.31 7.45
C MET A 146 37.49 -5.62 7.68
N SER A 147 37.98 -5.81 8.91
CA SER A 147 38.51 -7.09 9.38
C SER A 147 37.45 -7.94 10.07
N SER A 148 36.53 -7.32 10.82
CA SER A 148 35.42 -8.00 11.49
C SER A 148 34.28 -7.03 11.84
N PHE A 149 33.12 -7.57 12.19
CA PHE A 149 32.02 -6.80 12.77
C PHE A 149 31.23 -7.60 13.81
N GLU A 150 30.52 -6.89 14.67
CA GLU A 150 29.53 -7.42 15.61
C GLU A 150 28.18 -6.71 15.36
N ASN A 151 27.07 -7.45 15.43
CA ASN A 151 25.75 -6.81 15.46
C ASN A 151 25.54 -6.14 16.83
N ILE A 152 25.04 -4.90 16.84
CA ILE A 152 24.77 -4.13 18.07
C ILE A 152 23.32 -3.63 18.10
N ASP A 153 22.86 -3.20 19.27
CA ASP A 153 21.51 -2.68 19.45
C ASP A 153 21.25 -1.46 18.54
N PRO A 154 20.07 -1.37 17.90
CA PRO A 154 19.78 -0.28 16.97
C PRO A 154 19.73 1.07 17.67
N PHE A 155 20.48 2.05 17.18
CA PHE A 155 20.51 3.40 17.74
C PHE A 155 20.01 4.45 16.73
N ASP A 156 19.70 5.65 17.20
CA ASP A 156 19.47 6.80 16.34
C ASP A 156 20.80 7.54 16.13
N PRO A 157 21.30 7.69 14.90
CA PRO A 157 22.59 8.30 14.62
C PRO A 157 22.52 9.83 14.47
N GLY A 158 21.34 10.45 14.61
CA GLY A 158 21.15 11.88 14.40
C GLY A 158 21.44 12.28 12.95
N LEU A 159 20.63 11.79 12.01
CA LEU A 159 20.80 12.05 10.57
C LEU A 159 20.89 13.55 10.26
N ARG A 160 21.80 13.96 9.37
CA ARG A 160 21.82 15.30 8.80
C ARG A 160 20.99 15.30 7.53
N ILE A 161 19.99 16.17 7.44
CA ILE A 161 19.04 16.21 6.32
C ILE A 161 19.20 17.54 5.60
N LEU A 162 19.54 17.52 4.31
CA LEU A 162 19.49 18.71 3.46
C LEU A 162 18.20 18.67 2.64
N SER A 163 17.38 19.70 2.75
CA SER A 163 16.23 19.93 1.89
C SER A 163 16.55 21.04 0.89
N PHE A 164 16.17 20.88 -0.37
CA PHE A 164 16.37 21.89 -1.39
C PHE A 164 15.16 22.03 -2.31
N ASP A 165 15.15 23.13 -3.03
CA ASP A 165 14.15 23.53 -4.01
C ASP A 165 14.85 24.36 -5.11
N ILE A 166 14.27 24.46 -6.31
CA ILE A 166 14.86 25.18 -7.45
C ILE A 166 13.87 26.15 -8.08
N GLU A 167 14.39 27.21 -8.68
CA GLU A 167 13.60 28.08 -9.56
C GLU A 167 14.24 28.18 -10.93
N ASN A 168 13.42 28.18 -11.98
CA ASN A 168 13.86 28.30 -13.36
C ASN A 168 12.98 29.27 -14.18
N SER A 169 13.55 29.72 -15.29
CA SER A 169 12.82 30.47 -16.32
C SER A 169 11.70 29.62 -16.91
N VAL A 170 10.53 30.22 -17.15
CA VAL A 170 9.40 29.59 -17.86
C VAL A 170 9.60 29.75 -19.36
N GLU A 171 10.14 30.88 -19.81
CA GLU A 171 10.38 31.17 -21.25
C GLU A 171 11.60 30.42 -21.82
N HIS A 172 12.64 30.19 -21.02
CA HIS A 172 13.95 29.74 -21.48
C HIS A 172 14.51 28.51 -20.73
N ASP A 173 13.78 28.00 -19.73
CA ASP A 173 14.06 26.75 -19.00
C ASP A 173 15.39 26.70 -18.22
N PHE A 174 16.17 27.80 -18.16
CA PHE A 174 17.42 27.84 -17.40
C PHE A 174 17.20 28.06 -15.90
N LEU A 175 18.11 27.55 -15.07
CA LEU A 175 18.06 27.74 -13.61
C LEU A 175 18.31 29.20 -13.21
N TYR A 176 17.44 29.76 -12.36
CA TYR A 176 17.64 31.04 -11.68
C TYR A 176 18.37 30.86 -10.35
N CYS A 177 17.93 29.90 -9.54
CA CYS A 177 18.54 29.61 -8.25
C CYS A 177 18.28 28.19 -7.75
N ILE A 178 19.07 27.78 -6.77
CA ILE A 178 18.80 26.64 -5.88
C ILE A 178 18.89 27.17 -4.45
N CYS A 179 17.83 26.97 -3.66
CA CYS A 179 17.82 27.30 -2.24
C CYS A 179 17.77 26.03 -1.41
N ALA A 180 18.34 26.06 -0.20
CA ALA A 180 18.42 24.88 0.65
C ALA A 180 18.38 25.24 2.14
N VAL A 181 17.93 24.28 2.93
CA VAL A 181 17.98 24.29 4.39
C VAL A 181 18.55 22.96 4.90
N VAL A 182 19.26 23.00 6.03
CA VAL A 182 19.82 21.81 6.67
C VAL A 182 19.19 21.61 8.05
N TRP A 183 18.67 20.41 8.30
CA TRP A 183 18.32 19.95 9.64
C TRP A 183 19.49 19.18 10.27
N GLU A 184 19.90 19.61 11.46
CA GLU A 184 20.86 18.90 12.29
C GLU A 184 20.56 19.16 13.77
N LYS A 185 20.65 18.12 14.61
CA LYS A 185 20.52 18.22 16.09
C LYS A 185 19.26 18.97 16.57
N GLY A 186 18.15 18.82 15.83
CA GLY A 186 16.87 19.43 16.16
C GLY A 186 16.69 20.90 15.72
N ALA A 187 17.68 21.49 15.03
CA ALA A 187 17.58 22.84 14.48
C ALA A 187 17.53 22.81 12.95
N ILE A 188 16.81 23.76 12.36
CA ILE A 188 16.85 24.06 10.91
C ILE A 188 17.76 25.27 10.72
N ARG A 189 18.68 25.18 9.76
CA ARG A 189 19.57 26.28 9.33
C ARG A 189 19.38 26.55 7.85
N GLU A 190 19.15 27.80 7.49
CA GLU A 190 19.15 28.25 6.09
C GLU A 190 20.58 28.21 5.52
N CYS A 191 20.70 27.87 4.23
CA CYS A 191 21.92 28.00 3.46
C CYS A 191 21.84 29.26 2.58
N GLU A 192 22.99 29.86 2.29
CA GLU A 192 23.08 30.98 1.35
C GLU A 192 22.50 30.58 -0.03
N PRO A 193 21.50 31.31 -0.56
CA PRO A 193 20.86 30.98 -1.84
C PRO A 193 21.84 31.01 -3.02
N ILE A 194 21.90 29.90 -3.77
CA ILE A 194 22.85 29.74 -4.87
C ILE A 194 22.21 30.29 -6.14
N SER A 195 22.84 31.28 -6.78
CA SER A 195 22.34 31.91 -8.00
C SER A 195 23.47 32.57 -8.79
N GLY A 196 23.37 32.58 -10.12
CA GLY A 196 24.46 32.98 -11.01
C GLY A 196 24.20 32.48 -12.43
N THR A 197 25.26 32.10 -13.16
CA THR A 197 25.13 31.26 -14.35
C THR A 197 24.74 29.83 -13.97
N GLU A 198 24.13 29.07 -14.90
CA GLU A 198 23.71 27.68 -14.62
C GLU A 198 24.87 26.79 -14.13
N LYS A 199 26.10 27.03 -14.62
CA LYS A 199 27.28 26.29 -14.18
C LYS A 199 27.64 26.58 -12.73
N GLU A 200 27.70 27.86 -12.36
CA GLU A 200 27.95 28.29 -10.97
C GLU A 200 26.86 27.78 -10.02
N ILE A 201 25.61 27.68 -10.48
CA ILE A 201 24.49 27.13 -9.71
C ILE A 201 24.69 25.62 -9.45
N ILE A 202 25.00 24.85 -10.50
CA ILE A 202 25.13 23.39 -10.43
C ILE A 202 26.41 22.97 -9.68
N GLU A 203 27.52 23.68 -9.91
CA GLU A 203 28.79 23.49 -9.20
C GLU A 203 28.63 23.91 -7.73
N GLY A 204 28.07 25.09 -7.46
CA GLY A 204 27.83 25.59 -6.10
C GLY A 204 26.91 24.70 -5.27
N PHE A 205 25.90 24.06 -5.89
CA PHE A 205 25.03 23.10 -5.19
C PHE A 205 25.74 21.78 -4.89
N SER A 206 26.58 21.32 -5.81
CA SER A 206 27.42 20.13 -5.58
C SER A 206 28.47 20.37 -4.48
N ASP A 207 29.04 21.58 -4.41
CA ASP A 207 29.94 22.00 -3.34
C ASP A 207 29.21 22.21 -2.00
N LEU A 208 27.95 22.66 -2.01
CA LEU A 208 27.08 22.67 -0.83
C LEU A 208 26.88 21.24 -0.30
N ILE A 209 26.49 20.28 -1.15
CA ILE A 209 26.31 18.87 -0.74
C ILE A 209 27.62 18.28 -0.20
N ARG A 210 28.77 18.58 -0.81
CA ARG A 210 30.08 18.13 -0.32
C ARG A 210 30.42 18.73 1.04
N ARG A 211 30.23 20.05 1.22
CA ARG A 211 30.56 20.77 2.46
C ARG A 211 29.67 20.37 3.63
N GLU A 212 28.37 20.21 3.37
CA GLU A 212 27.39 19.88 4.41
C GLU A 212 27.36 18.38 4.73
N ASP A 213 27.88 17.50 3.86
CA ASP A 213 27.83 16.04 3.96
C ASP A 213 26.49 15.48 4.52
N PRO A 214 25.33 15.77 3.88
CA PRO A 214 24.03 15.32 4.37
C PRO A 214 23.83 13.81 4.19
N ASP A 215 23.32 13.14 5.22
CA ASP A 215 22.96 11.72 5.16
C ASP A 215 21.71 11.49 4.31
N VAL A 216 20.81 12.46 4.31
CA VAL A 216 19.55 12.46 3.54
C VAL A 216 19.46 13.74 2.71
N ILE A 217 19.13 13.60 1.43
CA ILE A 217 18.73 14.70 0.55
C ILE A 217 17.21 14.60 0.35
N THR A 218 16.52 15.70 0.58
CA THR A 218 15.06 15.84 0.45
C THR A 218 14.71 17.17 -0.23
N GLY A 219 13.42 17.44 -0.31
CA GLY A 219 12.76 18.47 -1.11
C GLY A 219 11.38 17.94 -1.49
N TYR A 220 10.56 18.75 -2.16
CA TYR A 220 9.19 18.36 -2.49
C TYR A 220 9.05 18.02 -3.97
N ASN A 221 8.94 16.73 -4.30
CA ASN A 221 8.84 16.19 -5.65
C ASN A 221 10.17 16.17 -6.47
N ILE A 222 11.30 16.21 -5.76
CA ILE A 222 12.68 16.13 -6.29
C ILE A 222 12.96 14.90 -7.16
N ASP A 223 12.28 13.77 -6.93
CA ASP A 223 12.47 12.55 -7.71
C ASP A 223 12.01 12.70 -9.18
N ASN A 224 10.97 13.52 -9.38
CA ASN A 224 10.27 13.66 -10.65
C ASN A 224 10.54 14.99 -11.34
N TYR A 225 11.05 16.00 -10.63
CA TYR A 225 11.35 17.32 -11.19
C TYR A 225 12.80 17.73 -10.95
N ASP A 226 13.17 18.12 -9.74
CA ASP A 226 14.37 18.92 -9.48
C ASP A 226 15.67 18.24 -9.89
N ILE A 227 15.85 16.97 -9.49
CA ILE A 227 17.06 16.21 -9.84
C ILE A 227 17.14 16.02 -11.37
N ARG A 228 16.00 15.81 -12.04
CA ARG A 228 15.94 15.67 -13.51
C ARG A 228 16.26 16.99 -14.21
N LYS A 229 15.70 18.10 -13.75
CA LYS A 229 15.92 19.43 -14.30
C LYS A 229 17.39 19.83 -14.14
N ILE A 230 17.97 19.65 -12.95
CA ILE A 230 19.41 19.87 -12.71
C ILE A 230 20.27 19.01 -13.66
N GLU A 231 19.95 17.71 -13.85
CA GLU A 231 20.70 16.82 -14.76
C GLU A 231 20.55 17.24 -16.24
N GLU A 232 19.36 17.69 -16.66
CA GLU A 232 19.09 18.24 -17.99
C GLU A 232 19.90 19.52 -18.25
N ARG A 233 19.86 20.48 -17.32
CA ARG A 233 20.58 21.75 -17.43
C ARG A 233 22.10 21.57 -17.39
N ALA A 234 22.60 20.60 -16.61
CA ALA A 234 24.00 20.20 -16.63
C ALA A 234 24.44 19.68 -18.02
N LYS A 235 23.62 18.82 -18.65
CA LYS A 235 23.86 18.30 -20.01
C LYS A 235 23.82 19.42 -21.06
N ALA A 236 22.85 20.34 -20.97
CA ALA A 236 22.76 21.51 -21.85
C ALA A 236 24.02 22.40 -21.76
N ASN A 237 24.54 22.59 -20.54
CA ASN A 237 25.77 23.34 -20.27
C ASN A 237 27.07 22.57 -20.55
N ARG A 238 26.97 21.33 -21.08
CA ARG A 238 28.07 20.42 -21.41
C ARG A 238 28.98 20.12 -20.21
N MET A 239 28.40 20.07 -19.02
CA MET A 239 29.11 19.73 -17.79
C MET A 239 29.32 18.22 -17.72
N LYS A 240 30.55 17.79 -17.45
CA LYS A 240 30.90 16.38 -17.27
C LYS A 240 30.86 16.05 -15.77
N ASP A 241 30.23 14.93 -15.41
CA ASP A 241 30.16 14.45 -14.03
C ASP A 241 29.67 15.54 -13.03
N ALA A 242 28.70 16.35 -13.48
CA ALA A 242 28.31 17.63 -12.89
C ALA A 242 27.70 17.55 -11.47
N LEU A 243 27.25 16.37 -11.05
CA LEU A 243 26.54 16.13 -9.79
C LEU A 243 27.28 15.08 -8.93
N PRO A 244 28.52 15.35 -8.46
CA PRO A 244 29.30 14.41 -7.65
C PRO A 244 28.77 14.33 -6.20
N TRP A 245 27.50 13.93 -6.05
CA TRP A 245 26.78 13.91 -4.79
C TRP A 245 27.08 12.66 -3.97
N GLY A 246 27.54 11.58 -4.60
CA GLY A 246 27.93 10.34 -3.92
C GLY A 246 29.08 10.57 -2.96
N ARG A 247 29.08 9.86 -1.83
CA ARG A 247 30.24 9.79 -0.93
C ARG A 247 31.45 9.10 -1.59
N ASP A 248 31.28 8.46 -2.74
CA ASP A 248 32.35 7.98 -3.64
C ASP A 248 32.66 8.95 -4.81
N GLY A 249 32.20 10.20 -4.74
CA GLY A 249 32.25 11.17 -5.85
C GLY A 249 31.28 10.85 -7.01
N GLY A 250 30.50 9.77 -6.92
CA GLY A 250 29.61 9.31 -7.97
C GLY A 250 28.38 10.18 -8.19
N GLN A 251 27.80 10.08 -9.38
CA GLN A 251 26.56 10.77 -9.76
C GLN A 251 25.30 10.08 -9.19
N PRO A 252 24.21 10.82 -8.89
CA PRO A 252 22.88 10.25 -8.74
C PRO A 252 22.49 9.37 -9.94
N LYS A 253 21.88 8.21 -9.68
CA LYS A 253 21.43 7.28 -10.72
C LYS A 253 19.98 6.86 -10.49
N LEU A 254 19.12 7.20 -11.43
CA LEU A 254 17.73 6.74 -11.47
C LEU A 254 17.69 5.22 -11.67
N ARG A 255 17.04 4.49 -10.75
CA ARG A 255 16.95 3.03 -10.78
C ARG A 255 15.58 2.59 -11.28
N SER A 256 15.58 1.89 -12.41
CA SER A 256 14.38 1.30 -13.05
C SER A 256 13.22 2.29 -13.25
N GLU A 257 13.53 3.56 -13.57
CA GLU A 257 12.59 4.68 -13.67
C GLU A 257 11.73 4.91 -12.41
N ARG A 258 12.20 4.50 -11.21
CA ARG A 258 11.38 4.48 -9.98
C ARG A 258 11.89 5.35 -8.83
N PHE A 259 13.19 5.38 -8.58
CA PHE A 259 13.78 6.14 -7.47
C PHE A 259 15.25 6.48 -7.76
N TRP A 260 15.75 7.56 -7.18
CA TRP A 260 17.16 7.94 -7.30
C TRP A 260 18.03 7.25 -6.26
N ARG A 261 19.23 6.87 -6.68
CA ARG A 261 20.25 6.26 -5.81
C ARG A 261 21.53 7.08 -5.86
N VAL A 262 21.98 7.56 -4.70
CA VAL A 262 23.25 8.26 -4.49
C VAL A 262 24.07 7.40 -3.52
N LYS A 263 25.28 7.00 -3.88
CA LYS A 263 26.08 6.15 -2.98
C LYS A 263 26.40 6.90 -1.69
N GLY A 264 26.08 6.26 -0.56
CA GLY A 264 26.27 6.80 0.79
C GLY A 264 25.31 7.89 1.25
N ARG A 265 24.35 8.32 0.43
CA ARG A 265 23.29 9.27 0.81
C ARG A 265 21.92 8.70 0.48
N ILE A 266 20.91 9.03 1.26
CA ILE A 266 19.52 8.61 1.04
C ILE A 266 18.81 9.73 0.30
N ILE A 267 18.20 9.44 -0.86
CA ILE A 267 17.19 10.34 -1.43
C ILE A 267 15.85 10.00 -0.77
N CYS A 268 15.21 10.98 -0.13
CA CYS A 268 13.91 10.79 0.52
C CYS A 268 12.99 11.98 0.21
N ASP A 269 12.30 11.90 -0.92
CA ASP A 269 11.36 12.91 -1.39
C ASP A 269 10.17 13.10 -0.42
N ALA A 270 9.98 14.33 0.06
CA ALA A 270 8.92 14.68 1.00
C ALA A 270 7.51 14.51 0.37
N TRP A 271 7.38 14.63 -0.95
CA TRP A 271 6.12 14.39 -1.66
C TRP A 271 5.71 12.92 -1.57
N TRP A 272 6.63 11.99 -1.87
CA TRP A 272 6.37 10.55 -1.75
C TRP A 272 6.10 10.14 -0.30
N ALA A 273 6.81 10.74 0.66
CA ALA A 273 6.57 10.54 2.09
C ALA A 273 5.15 10.99 2.49
N ALA A 274 4.78 12.25 2.26
CA ALA A 274 3.44 12.78 2.56
C ALA A 274 2.33 11.99 1.86
N ARG A 275 2.53 11.64 0.59
CA ARG A 275 1.59 10.86 -0.21
C ARG A 275 1.32 9.47 0.35
N ARG A 276 2.35 8.78 0.88
CA ARG A 276 2.23 7.45 1.46
C ARG A 276 1.58 7.49 2.84
N GLU A 277 2.04 8.41 3.71
CA GLU A 277 1.67 8.46 5.11
C GLU A 277 0.30 9.16 5.33
N LEU A 278 0.07 10.32 4.71
CA LEU A 278 -1.15 11.13 4.88
C LEU A 278 -2.24 10.78 3.86
N ARG A 279 -1.85 10.37 2.64
CA ARG A 279 -2.73 10.11 1.49
C ARG A 279 -3.65 11.31 1.12
N PRO A 280 -3.16 12.56 1.17
CA PRO A 280 -3.97 13.77 1.19
C PRO A 280 -4.79 13.93 -0.10
N LYS A 281 -5.96 14.57 -0.05
CA LYS A 281 -6.81 14.75 -1.26
C LYS A 281 -6.07 15.51 -2.37
N GLN A 282 -5.40 16.60 -1.99
CA GLN A 282 -4.53 17.38 -2.85
C GLN A 282 -3.07 17.10 -2.49
N GLU A 283 -2.21 16.89 -3.50
CA GLU A 283 -0.81 16.48 -3.30
C GLU A 283 0.18 17.64 -3.57
N THR A 284 -0.25 18.90 -3.57
CA THR A 284 0.62 20.07 -3.76
C THR A 284 1.24 20.55 -2.45
N LEU A 285 2.44 21.14 -2.51
CA LEU A 285 3.16 21.63 -1.32
C LEU A 285 2.29 22.55 -0.46
N ASN A 286 1.61 23.52 -1.09
CA ASN A 286 0.71 24.46 -0.40
C ASN A 286 -0.48 23.78 0.32
N ALA A 287 -1.04 22.72 -0.26
CA ALA A 287 -2.17 22.02 0.34
C ALA A 287 -1.71 21.16 1.52
N VAL A 288 -0.61 20.41 1.35
CA VAL A 288 -0.05 19.55 2.40
C VAL A 288 0.55 20.39 3.55
N SER A 289 1.23 21.50 3.26
CA SER A 289 1.73 22.40 4.31
C SER A 289 0.59 23.04 5.11
N LYS A 290 -0.52 23.40 4.45
CA LYS A 290 -1.69 23.97 5.13
C LYS A 290 -2.42 22.93 5.98
N GLU A 291 -2.56 21.70 5.48
CA GLU A 291 -3.20 20.59 6.18
C GLU A 291 -2.38 20.12 7.40
N LEU A 292 -1.06 20.01 7.26
CA LEU A 292 -0.17 19.42 8.26
C LEU A 292 0.45 20.45 9.22
N LEU A 293 0.84 21.63 8.72
CA LEU A 293 1.60 22.65 9.47
C LEU A 293 0.79 23.91 9.78
N GLY A 294 -0.38 24.09 9.17
CA GLY A 294 -1.17 25.33 9.24
C GLY A 294 -0.59 26.50 8.45
N GLU A 295 0.46 26.28 7.65
CA GLU A 295 1.19 27.30 6.90
C GLU A 295 1.00 27.16 5.38
N THR A 296 0.94 28.29 4.67
CA THR A 296 0.89 28.34 3.20
C THR A 296 2.23 28.77 2.61
N LYS A 297 2.42 28.53 1.30
CA LYS A 297 3.54 29.10 0.53
C LYS A 297 3.49 30.63 0.55
N LEU A 298 4.61 31.29 0.23
CA LEU A 298 4.61 32.73 -0.04
C LEU A 298 3.94 33.02 -1.40
N ASP A 299 3.41 34.24 -1.54
CA ASP A 299 2.62 34.67 -2.71
C ASP A 299 3.54 35.03 -3.90
N VAL A 300 3.94 34.01 -4.65
CA VAL A 300 4.65 34.07 -5.95
C VAL A 300 3.90 33.18 -6.92
N ASP A 301 3.59 33.68 -8.13
CA ASP A 301 2.96 32.89 -9.19
C ASP A 301 4.05 32.25 -10.08
N PRO A 302 4.24 30.91 -10.06
CA PRO A 302 5.30 30.26 -10.84
C PRO A 302 5.18 30.50 -12.35
N ARG A 303 3.97 30.77 -12.86
CA ARG A 303 3.73 31.05 -14.29
C ARG A 303 4.31 32.39 -14.75
N HIS A 304 4.73 33.23 -13.80
CA HIS A 304 5.29 34.55 -14.02
C HIS A 304 6.70 34.67 -13.42
N MET A 305 7.40 33.54 -13.21
CA MET A 305 8.72 33.51 -12.57
C MET A 305 9.76 34.41 -13.28
N ASP A 306 9.75 34.49 -14.62
CA ASP A 306 10.62 35.40 -15.37
C ASP A 306 10.38 36.89 -15.07
N ALA A 307 9.17 37.25 -14.65
CA ALA A 307 8.82 38.61 -14.21
C ALA A 307 9.15 38.81 -12.73
N GLU A 308 8.72 37.89 -11.86
CA GLU A 308 9.02 37.93 -10.42
C GLU A 308 10.53 37.98 -10.14
N TRP A 309 11.35 37.23 -10.89
CA TRP A 309 12.81 37.27 -10.78
C TRP A 309 13.41 38.61 -11.24
N ARG A 310 12.92 39.16 -12.36
CA ARG A 310 13.38 40.44 -12.91
C ARG A 310 13.05 41.61 -11.99
N ASP A 311 11.83 41.61 -11.46
CA ASP A 311 11.27 42.73 -10.72
C ASP A 311 11.62 42.65 -9.23
N ASN A 312 11.71 41.44 -8.66
CA ASN A 312 12.06 41.23 -7.25
C ASN A 312 12.72 39.85 -6.97
N ARG A 313 13.95 39.65 -7.47
CA ARG A 313 14.80 38.48 -7.14
C ARG A 313 14.84 38.13 -5.65
N ALA A 314 14.86 39.10 -4.74
CA ALA A 314 14.91 38.84 -3.30
C ALA A 314 13.63 38.15 -2.78
N LYS A 315 12.45 38.45 -3.36
CA LYS A 315 11.20 37.76 -3.08
C LYS A 315 11.26 36.30 -3.55
N VAL A 316 11.79 36.05 -4.75
CA VAL A 316 11.92 34.69 -5.32
C VAL A 316 12.88 33.82 -4.48
N LEU A 317 14.06 34.34 -4.13
CA LEU A 317 15.01 33.60 -3.26
C LEU A 317 14.37 33.25 -1.91
N LYS A 318 13.57 34.15 -1.31
CA LYS A 318 12.86 33.87 -0.06
C LYS A 318 11.73 32.84 -0.22
N TYR A 319 11.05 32.83 -1.37
CA TYR A 319 10.02 31.85 -1.70
C TYR A 319 10.62 30.44 -1.85
N CYS A 320 11.67 30.28 -2.65
CA CYS A 320 12.37 29.00 -2.83
C CYS A 320 13.00 28.49 -1.51
N THR A 321 13.60 29.36 -0.68
CA THR A 321 14.06 28.96 0.67
C THR A 321 12.91 28.48 1.56
N LYS A 322 11.75 29.15 1.51
CA LYS A 322 10.56 28.74 2.29
C LYS A 322 9.99 27.41 1.80
N ASP A 323 10.06 27.12 0.51
CA ASP A 323 9.60 25.85 -0.04
C ASP A 323 10.50 24.68 0.38
N ALA A 324 11.82 24.86 0.36
CA ALA A 324 12.77 23.92 0.94
C ALA A 324 12.52 23.68 2.45
N GLU A 325 12.19 24.72 3.21
CA GLU A 325 11.83 24.64 4.64
C GLU A 325 10.52 23.88 4.88
N LEU A 326 9.46 24.17 4.11
CA LEU A 326 8.18 23.47 4.21
C LEU A 326 8.32 21.99 3.84
N ALA A 327 9.08 21.68 2.79
CA ALA A 327 9.37 20.29 2.39
C ALA A 327 10.08 19.50 3.50
N LEU A 328 11.10 20.10 4.14
CA LEU A 328 11.82 19.51 5.26
C LEU A 328 10.89 19.23 6.44
N ARG A 329 10.07 20.22 6.83
CA ARG A 329 9.14 20.10 7.96
C ARG A 329 8.08 19.04 7.70
N ILE A 330 7.56 18.94 6.48
CA ILE A 330 6.66 17.86 6.07
C ILE A 330 7.34 16.49 6.25
N LEU A 331 8.59 16.30 5.80
CA LEU A 331 9.30 15.03 5.96
C LEU A 331 9.49 14.64 7.45
N LEU A 332 9.80 15.62 8.30
CA LEU A 332 9.97 15.43 9.74
C LEU A 332 8.65 15.03 10.42
N GLU A 333 7.54 15.72 10.14
CA GLU A 333 6.24 15.44 10.74
C GLU A 333 5.65 14.08 10.32
N VAL A 334 5.83 13.65 9.06
CA VAL A 334 5.36 12.33 8.61
C VAL A 334 6.24 11.17 9.09
N ASP A 335 7.37 11.48 9.75
CA ASP A 335 8.27 10.56 10.47
C ASP A 335 8.77 9.36 9.62
N THR A 336 8.88 9.56 8.30
CA THR A 336 9.20 8.50 7.34
C THR A 336 10.59 7.90 7.57
N LEU A 337 11.60 8.73 7.87
CA LEU A 337 12.96 8.27 8.12
C LEU A 337 13.05 7.42 9.39
N ARG A 338 12.34 7.81 10.46
CA ARG A 338 12.26 7.06 11.73
C ARG A 338 11.60 5.70 11.54
N LYS A 339 10.43 5.67 10.90
CA LYS A 339 9.72 4.42 10.53
C LYS A 339 10.61 3.52 9.66
N GLY A 340 11.38 4.11 8.74
CA GLY A 340 12.41 3.41 7.96
C GLY A 340 13.53 2.83 8.84
N MET A 341 14.04 3.59 9.81
CA MET A 341 15.03 3.10 10.76
C MET A 341 14.50 1.93 11.61
N ASP A 342 13.26 2.02 12.09
CA ASP A 342 12.66 0.95 12.89
C ASP A 342 12.41 -0.32 12.04
N LEU A 343 11.95 -0.17 10.80
CA LEU A 343 11.78 -1.29 9.86
C LEU A 343 13.12 -1.93 9.47
N ALA A 344 14.14 -1.13 9.16
CA ALA A 344 15.50 -1.60 8.85
C ALA A 344 16.10 -2.44 9.98
N ALA A 345 15.91 -2.01 11.23
CA ALA A 345 16.37 -2.73 12.41
C ALA A 345 15.76 -4.13 12.53
N VAL A 346 14.44 -4.25 12.33
CA VAL A 346 13.73 -5.54 12.42
C VAL A 346 13.99 -6.42 11.19
N SER A 347 14.03 -5.85 9.98
CA SER A 347 14.23 -6.61 8.74
C SER A 347 15.69 -6.91 8.41
N LYS A 348 16.66 -6.44 9.21
CA LYS A 348 18.11 -6.54 8.95
C LYS A 348 18.49 -6.04 7.54
N LEU A 349 18.08 -4.82 7.20
CA LEU A 349 18.38 -4.16 5.92
C LEU A 349 18.94 -2.74 6.17
N SER A 350 19.47 -2.09 5.14
CA SER A 350 19.82 -0.67 5.24
C SER A 350 18.57 0.23 5.22
N ILE A 351 18.70 1.50 5.63
CA ILE A 351 17.59 2.46 5.59
C ILE A 351 17.14 2.71 4.13
N GLU A 352 18.09 2.88 3.20
CA GLU A 352 17.79 3.04 1.78
C GLU A 352 17.03 1.83 1.22
N ASP A 353 17.46 0.60 1.57
CA ASP A 353 16.76 -0.62 1.16
C ASP A 353 15.29 -0.58 1.59
N VAL A 354 14.97 -0.37 2.87
CA VAL A 354 13.57 -0.44 3.32
C VAL A 354 12.70 0.71 2.82
N LEU A 355 13.27 1.87 2.48
CA LEU A 355 12.54 2.99 1.89
C LEU A 355 12.24 2.80 0.40
N THR A 356 13.11 2.10 -0.34
CA THR A 356 13.01 1.93 -1.80
C THR A 356 12.47 0.56 -2.25
N SER A 357 12.47 -0.43 -1.35
CA SER A 357 12.15 -1.82 -1.70
C SER A 357 10.68 -2.19 -1.54
N GLY A 358 10.26 -3.21 -2.31
CA GLY A 358 8.96 -3.85 -2.14
C GLY A 358 8.94 -4.91 -1.04
N SER A 359 7.74 -5.29 -0.60
CA SER A 359 7.49 -6.27 0.47
C SER A 359 8.26 -7.59 0.32
N SER A 360 8.49 -8.05 -0.92
CA SER A 360 9.29 -9.25 -1.22
C SER A 360 10.72 -9.18 -0.72
N GLN A 361 11.37 -8.01 -0.70
CA GLN A 361 12.76 -7.87 -0.25
C GLN A 361 12.85 -7.88 1.28
N LEU A 362 11.87 -7.29 1.97
CA LEU A 362 11.74 -7.36 3.42
C LEU A 362 11.60 -8.82 3.89
N ALA A 363 10.78 -9.61 3.17
CA ALA A 363 10.61 -11.04 3.42
C ALA A 363 11.87 -11.85 3.04
N ASP A 364 12.47 -11.57 1.88
CA ASP A 364 13.71 -12.23 1.42
C ASP A 364 14.84 -12.06 2.43
N SER A 365 15.02 -10.89 3.05
CA SER A 365 16.06 -10.69 4.06
C SER A 365 15.98 -11.72 5.17
N LEU A 366 14.81 -11.99 5.76
CA LEU A 366 14.71 -13.00 6.82
C LEU A 366 14.64 -14.44 6.28
N LEU A 367 13.91 -14.68 5.19
CA LEU A 367 13.72 -16.03 4.65
C LEU A 367 14.99 -16.62 4.04
N ILE A 368 15.78 -15.83 3.31
CA ILE A 368 17.02 -16.30 2.69
C ILE A 368 18.04 -16.64 3.80
N ARG A 369 18.23 -15.75 4.78
CA ARG A 369 19.06 -15.99 5.98
C ARG A 369 18.64 -17.24 6.77
N ALA A 370 17.36 -17.58 6.78
CA ALA A 370 16.85 -18.79 7.45
C ALA A 370 17.00 -20.04 6.57
N ALA A 371 16.78 -19.92 5.26
CA ALA A 371 16.91 -21.00 4.28
C ALA A 371 18.37 -21.47 4.17
N ASP A 372 19.32 -20.55 3.99
CA ASP A 372 20.74 -20.89 3.89
C ASP A 372 21.27 -21.56 5.17
N ARG A 373 20.87 -21.06 6.36
CA ARG A 373 21.20 -21.68 7.66
C ARG A 373 20.59 -23.08 7.86
N ALA A 374 19.49 -23.38 7.17
CA ALA A 374 18.79 -24.66 7.26
C ALA A 374 19.06 -25.61 6.08
N ASN A 375 20.04 -25.29 5.21
CA ASN A 375 20.30 -26.00 3.95
C ASN A 375 19.04 -26.18 3.09
N VAL A 376 18.25 -25.12 2.96
CA VAL A 376 17.05 -25.06 2.12
C VAL A 376 17.37 -24.26 0.86
N ALA A 377 17.02 -24.80 -0.30
CA ALA A 377 17.25 -24.16 -1.58
C ALA A 377 16.49 -22.81 -1.68
N VAL A 378 17.21 -21.77 -2.12
CA VAL A 378 16.65 -20.43 -2.39
C VAL A 378 16.29 -20.32 -3.87
N PRO A 379 15.00 -20.35 -4.26
CA PRO A 379 14.62 -20.28 -5.66
C PRO A 379 14.84 -18.86 -6.21
N GLN A 380 14.83 -18.72 -7.53
CA GLN A 380 14.81 -17.40 -8.17
C GLN A 380 13.42 -16.76 -8.06
N MET A 381 13.34 -15.43 -8.17
CA MET A 381 12.07 -14.72 -8.25
C MET A 381 11.29 -15.15 -9.50
N GLY A 382 10.01 -15.49 -9.31
CA GLY A 382 9.12 -15.89 -10.38
C GLY A 382 8.79 -14.73 -11.34
N LYS A 383 8.33 -15.07 -12.53
CA LYS A 383 7.72 -14.07 -13.43
C LYS A 383 6.34 -13.68 -12.90
N ARG A 384 5.98 -12.40 -13.02
CA ARG A 384 4.58 -11.96 -12.86
C ARG A 384 3.74 -12.56 -13.98
N VAL A 385 3.07 -13.67 -13.70
CA VAL A 385 2.01 -14.21 -14.55
C VAL A 385 0.76 -13.35 -14.34
N ARG A 386 0.04 -13.01 -15.42
CA ARG A 386 -1.36 -12.59 -15.30
C ARG A 386 -2.16 -13.86 -15.05
N ASP A 387 -2.33 -14.22 -13.78
CA ASP A 387 -3.17 -15.34 -13.37
C ASP A 387 -4.64 -14.95 -13.44
N ASP A 388 -5.44 -15.72 -14.19
CA ASP A 388 -6.90 -15.73 -14.07
C ASP A 388 -7.36 -16.54 -12.82
N ASP A 389 -6.47 -17.34 -12.24
CA ASP A 389 -6.69 -18.14 -11.03
C ASP A 389 -6.55 -17.31 -9.74
N GLN A 390 -7.58 -16.52 -9.38
CA GLN A 390 -7.62 -15.88 -8.06
C GLN A 390 -7.84 -16.91 -6.95
N ILE A 391 -7.01 -16.86 -5.90
CA ILE A 391 -7.22 -17.64 -4.67
C ILE A 391 -8.44 -17.08 -3.93
N GLU A 392 -9.36 -17.95 -3.50
CA GLU A 392 -10.51 -17.56 -2.69
C GLU A 392 -10.04 -16.90 -1.37
N GLY A 393 -10.49 -15.67 -1.12
CA GLY A 393 -10.02 -14.81 -0.03
C GLY A 393 -10.61 -15.12 1.35
N GLY A 394 -10.63 -14.10 2.22
CA GLY A 394 -11.23 -14.17 3.56
C GLY A 394 -12.75 -14.38 3.54
N TYR A 395 -13.31 -14.88 4.65
CA TYR A 395 -14.76 -15.02 4.79
C TYR A 395 -15.38 -13.68 5.20
N VAL A 396 -16.52 -13.33 4.61
CA VAL A 396 -17.30 -12.15 4.99
C VAL A 396 -18.73 -12.58 5.24
N HIS A 397 -19.17 -12.50 6.50
CA HIS A 397 -20.55 -12.79 6.88
C HIS A 397 -21.50 -11.74 6.29
N ASP A 398 -22.75 -12.12 6.04
CA ASP A 398 -23.76 -11.18 5.59
C ASP A 398 -24.14 -10.25 6.75
N ILE A 399 -24.47 -8.99 6.44
CA ILE A 399 -24.89 -7.99 7.41
C ILE A 399 -26.30 -7.52 7.02
N GLN A 400 -27.25 -7.56 7.95
CA GLN A 400 -28.60 -7.06 7.70
C GLN A 400 -28.67 -5.55 7.94
N PRO A 401 -29.41 -4.77 7.13
CA PRO A 401 -29.62 -3.34 7.39
C PRO A 401 -30.21 -3.12 8.79
N GLY A 402 -29.73 -2.12 9.52
CA GLY A 402 -30.23 -1.81 10.84
C GLY A 402 -29.31 -0.94 11.69
N LEU A 403 -29.84 -0.57 12.86
CA LEU A 403 -29.11 0.03 13.97
C LEU A 403 -29.01 -1.03 15.08
N TYR A 404 -27.79 -1.31 15.53
CA TYR A 404 -27.47 -2.37 16.48
C TYR A 404 -26.79 -1.77 17.71
N HIS A 405 -27.39 -1.98 18.88
CA HIS A 405 -26.83 -1.53 20.16
C HIS A 405 -25.93 -2.59 20.78
N TRP A 406 -24.93 -2.14 21.54
CA TRP A 406 -23.98 -2.92 22.34
C TRP A 406 -23.25 -4.01 21.52
N VAL A 407 -22.67 -3.63 20.37
CA VAL A 407 -21.94 -4.56 19.50
C VAL A 407 -20.48 -4.67 19.95
N CYS A 408 -20.12 -5.83 20.49
CA CYS A 408 -18.74 -6.16 20.83
C CYS A 408 -18.00 -6.67 19.59
N VAL A 409 -16.81 -6.12 19.35
CA VAL A 409 -15.94 -6.54 18.25
C VAL A 409 -14.81 -7.41 18.82
N LEU A 410 -14.73 -8.65 18.36
CA LEU A 410 -13.66 -9.60 18.67
C LEU A 410 -12.76 -9.70 17.43
N ASP A 411 -11.47 -9.43 17.56
CA ASP A 411 -10.50 -9.43 16.46
C ASP A 411 -9.36 -10.42 16.72
N PHE A 412 -8.90 -11.13 15.69
CA PHE A 412 -7.82 -12.10 15.85
C PHE A 412 -6.44 -11.43 15.95
N LYS A 413 -5.69 -11.69 17.04
CA LYS A 413 -4.28 -11.33 17.17
C LYS A 413 -3.45 -11.98 16.05
N SER A 414 -3.22 -11.21 14.98
CA SER A 414 -2.46 -11.62 13.79
C SER A 414 -2.94 -12.95 13.17
N MET A 415 -4.22 -13.04 12.79
CA MET A 415 -4.88 -14.27 12.31
C MET A 415 -4.04 -15.13 11.36
N TYR A 416 -3.52 -14.57 10.27
CA TYR A 416 -2.76 -15.34 9.27
C TYR A 416 -1.42 -15.85 9.82
N PRO A 417 -0.53 -15.03 10.42
CA PRO A 417 0.63 -15.52 11.15
C PRO A 417 0.32 -16.62 12.18
N SER A 418 -0.72 -16.44 13.01
CA SER A 418 -1.13 -17.40 14.02
C SER A 418 -1.60 -18.74 13.41
N THR A 419 -2.37 -18.68 12.31
CA THR A 419 -2.79 -19.85 11.54
C THR A 419 -1.61 -20.61 10.94
N ILE A 420 -0.64 -19.88 10.37
CA ILE A 420 0.59 -20.44 9.78
C ILE A 420 1.41 -21.19 10.84
N ILE A 421 1.62 -20.58 12.01
CA ILE A 421 2.37 -21.19 13.13
C ILE A 421 1.61 -22.39 13.69
N ALA A 422 0.30 -22.29 13.92
CA ALA A 422 -0.50 -23.35 14.50
C ALA A 422 -0.55 -24.60 13.60
N LYS A 423 -0.81 -24.42 12.30
CA LYS A 423 -0.96 -25.50 11.32
C LYS A 423 0.33 -25.84 10.55
N ASN A 424 1.49 -25.35 11.02
CA ASN A 424 2.82 -25.66 10.47
C ASN A 424 2.97 -25.39 8.96
N ILE A 425 2.31 -24.35 8.45
CA ILE A 425 2.18 -24.08 7.01
C ILE A 425 3.50 -23.51 6.47
N CYS A 426 4.22 -24.25 5.64
CA CYS A 426 5.46 -23.78 5.01
C CYS A 426 5.75 -24.53 3.70
N PHE A 427 6.50 -23.89 2.80
CA PHE A 427 7.08 -24.54 1.62
C PHE A 427 8.09 -25.66 1.97
N THR A 428 8.61 -25.69 3.19
CA THR A 428 9.48 -26.77 3.71
C THR A 428 8.73 -27.93 4.35
N THR A 429 7.42 -27.78 4.59
CA THR A 429 6.53 -28.79 5.19
C THR A 429 5.40 -29.20 4.24
N LEU A 430 5.19 -28.50 3.13
CA LEU A 430 4.28 -28.88 2.05
C LEU A 430 4.67 -30.28 1.52
N SER A 431 3.78 -31.26 1.68
CA SER A 431 4.02 -32.66 1.30
C SER A 431 2.71 -33.39 1.00
N PRO A 432 2.60 -34.16 -0.09
CA PRO A 432 1.43 -35.03 -0.35
C PRO A 432 1.12 -36.00 0.78
N ASP A 433 2.15 -36.45 1.51
CA ASP A 433 2.02 -37.41 2.63
C ASP A 433 1.76 -36.71 3.99
N GLY A 434 1.63 -35.39 3.99
CA GLY A 434 1.42 -34.59 5.21
C GLY A 434 0.16 -34.98 6.00
N ALA A 435 0.33 -35.06 7.32
CA ALA A 435 -0.74 -35.37 8.27
C ALA A 435 -1.69 -34.19 8.52
N ILE A 436 -1.23 -32.95 8.38
CA ILE A 436 -2.05 -31.75 8.54
C ILE A 436 -2.75 -31.48 7.20
N VAL A 437 -4.07 -31.67 7.15
CA VAL A 437 -4.89 -31.46 5.94
C VAL A 437 -5.64 -30.13 6.05
N ALA A 438 -5.41 -29.22 5.11
CA ALA A 438 -6.17 -27.98 4.96
C ALA A 438 -7.56 -28.25 4.37
N PRO A 439 -8.57 -27.39 4.62
CA PRO A 439 -9.87 -27.50 3.95
C PRO A 439 -9.79 -27.35 2.42
N SER A 440 -8.71 -26.76 1.89
CA SER A 440 -8.38 -26.76 0.45
C SER A 440 -7.87 -28.11 -0.10
N GLY A 441 -7.65 -29.11 0.75
CA GLY A 441 -7.00 -30.38 0.42
C GLY A 441 -5.47 -30.36 0.45
N THR A 442 -4.84 -29.18 0.58
CA THR A 442 -3.38 -29.03 0.72
C THR A 442 -2.88 -29.72 1.99
N ARG A 443 -1.72 -30.38 1.94
CA ARG A 443 -1.17 -31.17 3.05
C ARG A 443 0.19 -30.67 3.52
N PHE A 444 0.39 -30.70 4.83
CA PHE A 444 1.65 -30.31 5.49
C PHE A 444 2.09 -31.38 6.51
N LEU A 445 3.41 -31.55 6.63
CA LEU A 445 4.03 -32.39 7.66
C LEU A 445 3.67 -31.89 9.07
N SER A 446 3.58 -32.81 10.03
CA SER A 446 3.40 -32.47 11.44
C SER A 446 4.62 -31.74 12.01
N LYS A 447 4.43 -31.08 13.17
CA LYS A 447 5.54 -30.40 13.87
C LYS A 447 6.59 -31.38 14.39
N ASP A 448 6.18 -32.61 14.70
CA ASP A 448 7.04 -33.69 15.20
C ASP A 448 7.96 -34.24 14.10
N GLU A 449 7.51 -34.22 12.83
CA GLU A 449 8.33 -34.57 11.67
C GLU A 449 9.28 -33.43 11.25
N ARG A 450 8.76 -32.21 11.15
CA ARG A 450 9.54 -31.01 10.78
C ARG A 450 8.78 -29.74 11.13
N VAL A 451 9.40 -28.85 11.90
CA VAL A 451 8.92 -27.46 12.03
C VAL A 451 9.28 -26.66 10.76
N GLY A 452 8.30 -25.97 10.18
CA GLY A 452 8.51 -25.16 8.98
C GLY A 452 9.28 -23.86 9.23
N LEU A 453 10.10 -23.42 8.26
CA LEU A 453 10.87 -22.17 8.37
C LEU A 453 9.97 -20.93 8.57
N LEU A 454 8.86 -20.84 7.85
CA LEU A 454 7.94 -19.72 7.95
C LEU A 454 7.28 -19.64 9.35
N PRO A 455 6.74 -20.74 9.93
CA PRO A 455 6.38 -20.80 11.35
C PRO A 455 7.48 -20.32 12.30
N MET A 456 8.73 -20.75 12.13
CA MET A 456 9.84 -20.34 13.01
C MET A 456 10.11 -18.82 12.95
N ILE A 457 10.15 -18.25 11.74
CA ILE A 457 10.38 -16.79 11.55
C ILE A 457 9.23 -16.00 12.17
N LEU A 458 7.99 -16.40 11.92
CA LEU A 458 6.82 -15.69 12.44
C LEU A 458 6.70 -15.79 13.96
N GLN A 459 7.05 -16.94 14.56
CA GLN A 459 7.13 -17.08 16.02
C GLN A 459 8.19 -16.15 16.60
N GLY A 460 9.41 -16.13 16.03
CA GLY A 460 10.47 -15.23 16.48
C GLY A 460 10.07 -13.74 16.42
N LEU A 461 9.31 -13.34 15.39
CA LEU A 461 8.76 -11.99 15.29
C LEU A 461 7.65 -11.73 16.33
N MET A 462 6.77 -12.70 16.62
CA MET A 462 5.80 -12.57 17.72
C MET A 462 6.50 -12.38 19.07
N ASP A 463 7.49 -13.23 19.36
CA ASP A 463 8.25 -13.20 20.62
C ASP A 463 9.02 -11.88 20.78
N GLN A 464 9.65 -11.40 19.70
CA GLN A 464 10.30 -10.09 19.64
C GLN A 464 9.29 -8.96 19.92
N ARG A 465 8.12 -8.97 19.26
CA ARG A 465 7.09 -7.94 19.44
C ARG A 465 6.53 -7.90 20.85
N ASP A 466 6.23 -9.07 21.42
CA ASP A 466 5.72 -9.16 22.79
C ASP A 466 6.82 -8.79 23.81
N SER A 467 8.11 -9.00 23.49
CA SER A 467 9.23 -8.50 24.30
C SER A 467 9.35 -6.97 24.28
N ILE A 468 9.31 -6.35 23.09
CA ILE A 468 9.31 -4.89 22.95
C ILE A 468 8.11 -4.28 23.69
N LYS A 469 6.92 -4.88 23.60
CA LYS A 469 5.74 -4.46 24.37
C LYS A 469 5.93 -4.57 25.89
N ARG A 470 6.70 -5.55 26.39
CA ARG A 470 7.05 -5.63 27.83
C ARG A 470 8.00 -4.51 28.24
N GLN A 471 9.04 -4.25 27.44
CA GLN A 471 9.96 -3.13 27.66
C GLN A 471 9.21 -1.78 27.63
N MET A 472 8.29 -1.59 26.69
CA MET A 472 7.50 -0.36 26.55
C MET A 472 6.57 -0.09 27.75
N LYS A 473 6.17 -1.13 28.51
CA LYS A 473 5.46 -0.98 29.79
C LYS A 473 6.38 -0.62 30.97
N GLN A 474 7.69 -0.82 30.82
CA GLN A 474 8.73 -0.52 31.82
C GLN A 474 9.49 0.77 31.52
N ALA A 475 9.34 1.30 30.31
CA ALA A 475 9.99 2.51 29.83
C ALA A 475 9.70 3.71 30.75
N LYS A 476 10.75 4.48 31.07
CA LYS A 476 10.67 5.55 32.09
C LYS A 476 10.44 6.93 31.50
N ASP A 477 10.84 7.13 30.26
CA ASP A 477 10.67 8.38 29.53
C ASP A 477 9.95 8.17 28.19
N GLU A 478 9.41 9.25 27.65
CA GLU A 478 8.60 9.22 26.43
C GLU A 478 9.44 8.95 25.17
N HIS A 479 10.75 9.21 25.20
CA HIS A 479 11.64 8.96 24.07
C HIS A 479 11.93 7.47 23.92
N GLU A 480 12.28 6.79 25.01
CA GLU A 480 12.38 5.32 25.09
C GLU A 480 11.06 4.67 24.67
N ARG A 481 9.93 5.18 25.18
CA ARG A 481 8.60 4.68 24.83
C ARG A 481 8.29 4.83 23.33
N ARG A 482 8.55 5.99 22.73
CA ARG A 482 8.34 6.25 21.29
C ARG A 482 9.24 5.37 20.42
N TYR A 483 10.50 5.18 20.82
CA TYR A 483 11.44 4.26 20.17
C TYR A 483 10.90 2.82 20.16
N LEU A 484 10.41 2.32 21.31
CA LEU A 484 9.87 0.97 21.43
C LEU A 484 8.54 0.79 20.68
N ASP A 485 7.69 1.83 20.62
CA ASP A 485 6.46 1.78 19.82
C ASP A 485 6.76 1.71 18.31
N GLY A 486 7.74 2.48 17.83
CA GLY A 486 8.26 2.39 16.47
C GLY A 486 8.73 0.98 16.12
N LEU A 487 9.52 0.35 16.99
CA LEU A 487 9.97 -1.04 16.79
C LEU A 487 8.80 -2.05 16.80
N GLN A 488 7.85 -2.00 17.73
CA GLN A 488 6.74 -2.97 17.72
C GLN A 488 5.81 -2.79 16.51
N ALA A 489 5.68 -1.57 16.01
CA ALA A 489 4.97 -1.26 14.76
C ALA A 489 5.71 -1.83 13.55
N ALA A 490 7.04 -1.67 13.47
CA ALA A 490 7.89 -2.27 12.45
C ALA A 490 7.77 -3.81 12.42
N VAL A 491 7.79 -4.47 13.58
CA VAL A 491 7.57 -5.93 13.66
C VAL A 491 6.17 -6.31 13.15
N LYS A 492 5.11 -5.55 13.50
CA LYS A 492 3.74 -5.78 12.98
C LYS A 492 3.69 -5.67 11.46
N VAL A 493 4.36 -4.67 10.87
CA VAL A 493 4.44 -4.49 9.41
C VAL A 493 5.16 -5.67 8.74
N LEU A 494 6.23 -6.17 9.34
CA LEU A 494 6.98 -7.31 8.78
C LEU A 494 6.21 -8.63 8.89
N MET A 495 5.54 -8.89 10.01
CA MET A 495 4.63 -10.04 10.15
C MET A 495 3.52 -10.05 9.09
N ASN A 496 2.87 -8.91 8.85
CA ASN A 496 1.81 -8.78 7.84
C ASN A 496 2.34 -8.91 6.41
N THR A 497 3.61 -8.52 6.19
CA THR A 497 4.29 -8.63 4.90
C THR A 497 4.43 -10.09 4.44
N PHE A 498 4.72 -11.04 5.35
CA PHE A 498 4.83 -12.45 5.01
C PHE A 498 3.57 -13.00 4.34
N TYR A 499 2.38 -12.77 4.89
CA TYR A 499 1.13 -13.17 4.25
C TYR A 499 0.99 -12.60 2.83
N GLY A 500 1.25 -11.29 2.66
CA GLY A 500 1.13 -10.63 1.36
C GLY A 500 2.08 -11.16 0.28
N VAL A 501 3.30 -11.57 0.65
CA VAL A 501 4.24 -12.18 -0.31
C VAL A 501 3.92 -13.65 -0.61
N PHE A 502 3.45 -14.42 0.37
CA PHE A 502 2.99 -15.81 0.15
C PHE A 502 1.66 -15.89 -0.61
N ALA A 503 0.89 -14.80 -0.67
CA ALA A 503 -0.24 -14.66 -1.59
C ALA A 503 0.17 -14.24 -3.03
N SER A 504 1.42 -13.82 -3.24
CA SER A 504 1.89 -13.27 -4.53
C SER A 504 2.50 -14.36 -5.43
N SER A 505 1.90 -14.60 -6.61
CA SER A 505 2.30 -15.68 -7.55
C SER A 505 3.70 -15.58 -8.14
N PHE A 506 4.37 -14.43 -8.00
CA PHE A 506 5.74 -14.21 -8.48
C PHE A 506 6.81 -14.38 -7.38
N TYR A 507 6.44 -14.55 -6.11
CA TYR A 507 7.41 -14.58 -5.02
C TYR A 507 8.15 -15.91 -4.94
N ARG A 508 9.48 -15.87 -4.71
CA ARG A 508 10.38 -17.02 -4.89
C ARG A 508 10.06 -18.26 -4.04
N PHE A 509 9.49 -18.08 -2.85
CA PHE A 509 9.13 -19.18 -1.94
C PHE A 509 7.63 -19.56 -2.00
N THR A 510 6.83 -18.92 -2.86
CA THR A 510 5.38 -19.13 -2.92
C THR A 510 4.99 -20.35 -3.73
N ASP A 511 4.02 -21.10 -3.20
CA ASP A 511 3.19 -22.04 -3.95
C ASP A 511 1.72 -21.63 -3.79
N LYS A 512 0.91 -21.67 -4.87
CA LYS A 512 -0.52 -21.27 -4.84
C LYS A 512 -1.31 -22.04 -3.76
N SER A 513 -0.96 -23.30 -3.52
CA SER A 513 -1.62 -24.17 -2.53
C SER A 513 -1.39 -23.73 -1.08
N ILE A 514 -0.28 -23.02 -0.80
CA ILE A 514 0.03 -22.44 0.53
C ILE A 514 -0.93 -21.28 0.80
N GLY A 515 -1.08 -20.34 -0.14
CA GLY A 515 -2.02 -19.23 -0.01
C GLY A 515 -3.47 -19.71 0.20
N ALA A 516 -3.90 -20.70 -0.59
CA ALA A 516 -5.22 -21.32 -0.45
C ALA A 516 -5.41 -22.10 0.87
N ALA A 517 -4.36 -22.74 1.39
CA ALA A 517 -4.41 -23.40 2.69
C ALA A 517 -4.62 -22.38 3.82
N ILE A 518 -3.87 -21.28 3.81
CA ILE A 518 -3.96 -20.21 4.82
C ILE A 518 -5.37 -19.61 4.84
N THR A 519 -5.92 -19.22 3.68
CA THR A 519 -7.27 -18.64 3.64
C THR A 519 -8.34 -19.67 4.01
N SER A 520 -8.23 -20.92 3.54
CA SER A 520 -9.23 -21.95 3.85
C SER A 520 -9.28 -22.34 5.34
N PHE A 521 -8.13 -22.44 6.03
CA PHE A 521 -8.09 -22.62 7.49
C PHE A 521 -8.70 -21.42 8.23
N ALA A 522 -8.34 -20.20 7.86
CA ALA A 522 -8.89 -18.99 8.47
C ALA A 522 -10.43 -18.92 8.34
N ARG A 523 -10.95 -19.16 7.12
CA ARG A 523 -12.39 -19.23 6.86
C ARG A 523 -13.09 -20.31 7.69
N ALA A 524 -12.47 -21.48 7.86
CA ALA A 524 -13.04 -22.55 8.66
C ALA A 524 -13.13 -22.18 10.14
N ASN A 525 -12.09 -21.52 10.69
CA ASN A 525 -12.06 -21.05 12.07
C ASN A 525 -13.18 -20.03 12.36
N VAL A 526 -13.25 -18.97 11.54
CA VAL A 526 -14.26 -17.90 11.66
C VAL A 526 -15.69 -18.47 11.57
N LYS A 527 -15.95 -19.34 10.58
CA LYS A 527 -17.27 -20.00 10.43
C LYS A 527 -17.62 -20.88 11.63
N GLY A 528 -16.63 -21.56 12.23
CA GLY A 528 -16.82 -22.35 13.45
C GLY A 528 -17.28 -21.50 14.62
N ILE A 529 -16.57 -20.39 14.89
CA ILE A 529 -16.90 -19.45 15.98
C ILE A 529 -18.28 -18.83 15.79
N ILE A 530 -18.61 -18.40 14.57
CA ILE A 530 -19.95 -17.86 14.26
C ILE A 530 -21.03 -18.92 14.50
N GLY A 531 -20.78 -20.17 14.12
CA GLY A 531 -21.71 -21.28 14.37
C GLY A 531 -21.90 -21.61 15.86
N GLU A 532 -20.82 -21.58 16.66
CA GLU A 532 -20.90 -21.75 18.11
C GLU A 532 -21.67 -20.60 18.78
N LEU A 533 -21.35 -19.33 18.44
CA LEU A 533 -22.05 -18.15 18.94
C LEU A 533 -23.56 -18.18 18.62
N GLN A 534 -23.92 -18.49 17.38
CA GLN A 534 -25.32 -18.60 16.95
C GLN A 534 -26.03 -19.79 17.63
N GLY A 535 -25.33 -20.90 17.84
CA GLY A 535 -25.86 -22.06 18.58
C GLY A 535 -26.13 -21.78 20.06
N GLU A 536 -25.43 -20.81 20.64
CA GLU A 536 -25.64 -20.30 22.01
C GLU A 536 -26.70 -19.19 22.09
N GLY A 537 -27.27 -18.78 20.95
CA GLY A 537 -28.30 -17.74 20.87
C GLY A 537 -27.75 -16.30 20.79
N HIS A 538 -26.44 -16.12 20.62
CA HIS A 538 -25.85 -14.79 20.42
C HIS A 538 -26.03 -14.31 18.97
N ASN A 539 -26.45 -13.06 18.81
CA ASN A 539 -26.64 -12.44 17.51
C ASN A 539 -25.29 -11.99 16.93
N VAL A 540 -24.78 -12.70 15.92
CA VAL A 540 -23.62 -12.27 15.15
C VAL A 540 -24.08 -11.29 14.07
N VAL A 541 -23.76 -10.01 14.26
CA VAL A 541 -24.17 -8.90 13.39
C VAL A 541 -23.37 -8.90 12.09
N TYR A 542 -22.06 -9.16 12.17
CA TYR A 542 -21.15 -9.12 11.02
C TYR A 542 -19.84 -9.87 11.28
N SER A 543 -19.07 -10.11 10.22
CA SER A 543 -17.67 -10.53 10.28
C SER A 543 -16.99 -10.17 8.97
N ASP A 544 -15.81 -9.56 9.03
CA ASP A 544 -14.91 -9.39 7.89
C ASP A 544 -13.57 -10.03 8.22
N THR A 545 -13.33 -11.20 7.63
CA THR A 545 -12.06 -11.92 7.55
C THR A 545 -11.43 -12.36 8.88
N ASP A 546 -11.00 -11.43 9.72
CA ASP A 546 -10.30 -11.63 11.01
C ASP A 546 -11.10 -11.09 12.22
N SER A 547 -12.23 -10.43 11.98
CA SER A 547 -13.09 -9.85 13.03
C SER A 547 -14.49 -10.48 13.08
N VAL A 548 -15.07 -10.59 14.28
CA VAL A 548 -16.45 -11.04 14.53
C VAL A 548 -17.16 -10.00 15.39
N PHE A 549 -18.32 -9.53 14.90
CA PHE A 549 -19.15 -8.52 15.54
C PHE A 549 -20.34 -9.24 16.17
N VAL A 550 -20.36 -9.32 17.50
CA VAL A 550 -21.40 -10.01 18.27
C VAL A 550 -22.16 -9.01 19.12
N GLN A 551 -23.49 -9.07 19.09
CA GLN A 551 -24.32 -8.24 19.92
C GLN A 551 -24.30 -8.76 21.36
N SER A 552 -23.97 -7.88 22.29
CA SER A 552 -24.04 -8.16 23.72
C SER A 552 -25.48 -8.43 24.16
N PRO A 553 -25.73 -9.44 25.02
CA PRO A 553 -27.00 -9.58 25.71
C PRO A 553 -27.16 -8.55 26.84
N GLU A 554 -26.07 -7.90 27.25
CA GLU A 554 -26.06 -6.88 28.29
C GLU A 554 -26.33 -5.49 27.67
N HIS A 555 -27.02 -4.62 28.42
CA HIS A 555 -27.36 -3.26 28.00
C HIS A 555 -26.62 -2.21 28.84
N SER A 556 -25.36 -2.49 29.15
CA SER A 556 -24.44 -1.62 29.88
C SER A 556 -23.03 -1.75 29.31
N LEU A 557 -22.19 -0.73 29.56
CA LEU A 557 -20.80 -0.71 29.12
C LEU A 557 -19.98 -1.79 29.82
N GLU A 558 -20.15 -1.91 31.14
CA GLU A 558 -19.46 -2.84 32.01
C GLU A 558 -19.84 -4.29 31.65
N GLY A 559 -21.14 -4.60 31.60
CA GLY A 559 -21.61 -5.95 31.25
C GLY A 559 -21.23 -6.36 29.83
N SER A 560 -21.25 -5.42 28.88
CA SER A 560 -20.83 -5.70 27.49
C SER A 560 -19.32 -5.88 27.36
N ALA A 561 -18.52 -5.22 28.21
CA ALA A 561 -17.08 -5.44 28.28
C ALA A 561 -16.77 -6.83 28.86
N GLU A 562 -17.38 -7.18 30.00
CA GLU A 562 -17.27 -8.53 30.59
C GLU A 562 -17.76 -9.63 29.63
N PHE A 563 -18.81 -9.38 28.85
CA PHE A 563 -19.26 -10.27 27.79
C PHE A 563 -18.19 -10.41 26.68
N GLY A 564 -17.67 -9.29 26.17
CA GLY A 564 -16.65 -9.26 25.12
C GLY A 564 -15.37 -10.01 25.52
N GLU A 565 -14.84 -9.75 26.71
CA GLU A 565 -13.68 -10.47 27.28
C GLU A 565 -13.98 -11.97 27.42
N ARG A 566 -15.12 -12.34 28.01
CA ARG A 566 -15.53 -13.74 28.17
C ARG A 566 -15.66 -14.49 26.84
N MET A 567 -16.16 -13.83 25.79
CA MET A 567 -16.23 -14.45 24.45
C MET A 567 -14.83 -14.58 23.82
N ALA A 568 -13.98 -13.55 23.92
CA ALA A 568 -12.61 -13.58 23.41
C ALA A 568 -11.79 -14.73 24.03
N ASP A 569 -11.86 -14.90 25.36
CA ASP A 569 -11.20 -16.00 26.08
C ASP A 569 -11.74 -17.37 25.67
N LYS A 570 -13.08 -17.52 25.60
CA LYS A 570 -13.74 -18.80 25.28
C LYS A 570 -13.46 -19.33 23.87
N TYR A 571 -13.31 -18.43 22.90
CA TYR A 571 -13.12 -18.78 21.49
C TYR A 571 -11.65 -18.69 21.03
N SER A 572 -10.73 -18.26 21.91
CA SER A 572 -9.28 -18.37 21.68
C SER A 572 -8.84 -19.84 21.73
N ARG A 573 -8.55 -20.44 20.56
CA ARG A 573 -8.22 -21.88 20.39
C ARG A 573 -7.17 -22.09 19.28
N ASP A 574 -6.67 -23.33 19.15
CA ASP A 574 -5.58 -23.82 18.27
C ASP A 574 -5.52 -23.28 16.81
N GLY A 575 -5.15 -22.01 16.65
CA GLY A 575 -5.17 -21.29 15.38
C GLY A 575 -5.15 -19.77 15.52
N GLY A 576 -5.66 -19.21 16.62
CA GLY A 576 -5.60 -17.79 16.89
C GLY A 576 -6.18 -17.39 18.25
N THR A 577 -5.55 -16.40 18.88
CA THR A 577 -6.10 -15.68 20.02
C THR A 577 -7.05 -14.61 19.51
N LEU A 578 -8.27 -14.56 20.04
CA LEU A 578 -9.18 -13.42 19.87
C LEU A 578 -8.87 -12.39 20.97
N GLU A 579 -8.76 -11.13 20.58
CA GLU A 579 -8.69 -9.98 21.48
C GLU A 579 -10.03 -9.24 21.38
N PHE A 580 -10.59 -8.85 22.52
CA PHE A 580 -11.74 -7.95 22.56
C PHE A 580 -11.26 -6.53 22.22
N GLU A 581 -11.69 -5.99 21.06
CA GLU A 581 -11.09 -4.79 20.47
C GLU A 581 -11.87 -3.51 20.84
N LYS A 582 -13.20 -3.53 20.74
CA LYS A 582 -14.08 -2.38 21.07
C LYS A 582 -15.54 -2.77 21.30
N ILE A 583 -16.28 -1.84 21.91
CA ILE A 583 -17.75 -1.80 21.87
C ILE A 583 -18.18 -0.65 20.97
N LEU A 584 -19.14 -0.93 20.09
CA LEU A 584 -19.82 0.04 19.25
C LEU A 584 -21.26 0.24 19.77
N GLU A 585 -21.57 1.47 20.16
CA GLU A 585 -22.89 1.85 20.70
C GLU A 585 -23.37 3.20 20.12
N PRO A 586 -24.29 3.19 19.15
CA PRO A 586 -24.70 2.05 18.32
C PRO A 586 -23.76 1.81 17.11
N LEU A 587 -24.03 0.74 16.36
CA LEU A 587 -23.53 0.47 15.00
C LEU A 587 -24.68 0.56 13.99
N PHE A 588 -24.48 1.30 12.89
CA PHE A 588 -25.39 1.41 11.77
C PHE A 588 -24.82 0.76 10.49
N THR A 589 -25.71 0.13 9.72
CA THR A 589 -25.42 -0.36 8.36
C THR A 589 -26.67 -0.36 7.48
N HIS A 590 -26.46 -0.22 6.17
CA HIS A 590 -27.48 -0.38 5.13
C HIS A 590 -27.42 -1.76 4.44
N GLY A 591 -26.85 -2.77 5.12
CA GLY A 591 -26.84 -4.16 4.65
C GLY A 591 -25.86 -4.47 3.51
N LYS A 592 -24.89 -3.59 3.24
CA LYS A 592 -23.81 -3.85 2.27
C LYS A 592 -22.54 -4.29 2.99
N LYS A 593 -21.93 -5.39 2.49
CA LYS A 593 -20.65 -5.89 2.99
C LYS A 593 -19.60 -4.78 3.01
N LYS A 594 -18.79 -4.77 4.07
CA LYS A 594 -17.73 -3.78 4.33
C LYS A 594 -18.21 -2.33 4.51
N ARG A 595 -19.52 -2.07 4.62
CA ARG A 595 -20.10 -0.74 4.81
C ARG A 595 -20.88 -0.66 6.13
N TYR A 596 -20.25 -0.09 7.14
CA TYR A 596 -20.84 0.16 8.46
C TYR A 596 -20.20 1.39 9.11
N VAL A 597 -20.91 1.98 10.06
CA VAL A 597 -20.42 3.05 10.92
C VAL A 597 -20.83 2.75 12.35
N GLY A 598 -20.02 3.09 13.34
CA GLY A 598 -20.40 2.96 14.75
C GLY A 598 -19.65 3.93 15.64
N ARG A 599 -20.24 4.29 16.76
CA ARG A 599 -19.60 5.11 17.80
C ARG A 599 -18.84 4.19 18.75
N VAL A 600 -17.53 4.34 18.83
CA VAL A 600 -16.72 3.61 19.81
C VAL A 600 -17.03 4.17 21.20
N VAL A 601 -17.36 3.28 22.15
CA VAL A 601 -17.60 3.64 23.57
C VAL A 601 -16.68 2.90 24.55
N TRP A 602 -16.09 1.78 24.11
CA TRP A 602 -15.00 1.12 24.81
C TRP A 602 -13.85 0.85 23.83
N PRO A 603 -12.58 1.14 24.17
CA PRO A 603 -12.15 1.74 25.44
C PRO A 603 -12.60 3.20 25.58
N VAL A 604 -12.96 3.61 26.81
CA VAL A 604 -13.59 4.92 27.16
C VAL A 604 -12.79 6.16 26.71
N ARG A 605 -11.54 5.99 26.27
CA ARG A 605 -10.68 7.07 25.76
C ARG A 605 -10.84 7.34 24.25
N GLN A 606 -11.78 6.67 23.58
CA GLN A 606 -11.98 6.75 22.13
C GLN A 606 -13.45 7.01 21.78
N GLU A 607 -13.94 8.24 21.96
CA GLU A 607 -15.19 8.69 21.31
C GLU A 607 -14.94 8.97 19.81
N GLU A 608 -14.55 7.93 19.07
CA GLU A 608 -14.31 8.00 17.61
C GLU A 608 -15.50 7.40 16.83
N LEU A 609 -15.89 8.06 15.74
CA LEU A 609 -16.79 7.47 14.74
C LEU A 609 -16.01 6.53 13.82
N LEU A 610 -16.17 5.22 14.04
CA LEU A 610 -15.59 4.17 13.22
C LEU A 610 -16.36 4.05 11.89
N VAL A 611 -15.93 4.77 10.86
CA VAL A 611 -16.50 4.66 9.49
C VAL A 611 -15.74 3.63 8.65
N ARG A 612 -16.45 2.75 7.94
CA ARG A 612 -15.88 1.73 7.03
C ARG A 612 -16.64 1.64 5.70
N GLY A 613 -15.90 1.58 4.58
CA GLY A 613 -16.42 1.35 3.22
C GLY A 613 -17.22 2.48 2.55
N TYR A 614 -17.47 3.57 3.27
CA TYR A 614 -18.18 4.75 2.79
C TYR A 614 -17.25 5.78 2.13
N GLU A 615 -17.85 6.77 1.49
CA GLU A 615 -17.21 7.74 0.61
C GLU A 615 -16.27 8.72 1.34
N SER A 616 -16.54 9.04 2.61
CA SER A 616 -15.71 9.92 3.47
C SER A 616 -14.25 9.50 3.71
N ARG A 617 -13.86 8.33 3.21
CA ARG A 617 -12.47 7.84 3.21
C ARG A 617 -11.91 7.60 1.80
N ARG A 618 -12.63 8.03 0.75
CA ARG A 618 -12.17 7.98 -0.64
C ARG A 618 -11.52 9.30 -1.02
N THR A 619 -10.61 9.27 -2.00
CA THR A 619 -9.97 10.50 -2.50
C THR A 619 -10.74 11.14 -3.65
N ASP A 620 -11.72 10.45 -4.23
CA ASP A 620 -12.57 10.91 -5.35
C ASP A 620 -13.98 11.36 -4.92
N SER A 621 -14.20 11.50 -3.61
CA SER A 621 -15.24 12.36 -3.04
C SER A 621 -14.76 13.82 -2.97
N PHE A 622 -15.71 14.73 -2.71
CA PHE A 622 -15.46 16.15 -2.49
C PHE A 622 -15.87 16.50 -1.04
N ASP A 623 -15.31 17.56 -0.46
CA ASP A 623 -15.36 17.82 0.98
C ASP A 623 -16.78 17.99 1.52
N LEU A 624 -17.70 18.61 0.76
CA LEU A 624 -19.11 18.69 1.12
C LEU A 624 -19.80 17.32 1.20
N GLN A 625 -19.40 16.37 0.34
CA GLN A 625 -19.93 15.01 0.33
C GLN A 625 -19.53 14.26 1.61
N ASP A 626 -18.30 14.46 2.06
CA ASP A 626 -17.73 13.79 3.24
C ASP A 626 -18.26 14.41 4.54
N ARG A 627 -18.39 15.74 4.57
CA ARG A 627 -19.01 16.49 5.67
C ARG A 627 -20.47 16.07 5.86
N LEU A 628 -21.27 16.12 4.79
CA LEU A 628 -22.67 15.69 4.83
C LEU A 628 -22.79 14.23 5.32
N GLN A 629 -21.99 13.33 4.77
CA GLN A 629 -22.02 11.92 5.17
C GLN A 629 -21.70 11.72 6.66
N THR A 630 -20.69 12.42 7.17
CA THR A 630 -20.26 12.30 8.57
C THR A 630 -21.29 12.88 9.54
N GLU A 631 -21.86 14.05 9.22
CA GLU A 631 -22.94 14.66 10.00
C GLU A 631 -24.23 13.82 9.98
N MET A 632 -24.60 13.26 8.82
CA MET A 632 -25.72 12.32 8.71
C MET A 632 -25.51 11.07 9.59
N PHE A 633 -24.32 10.48 9.58
CA PHE A 633 -24.03 9.34 10.47
C PHE A 633 -24.10 9.72 11.95
N SER A 634 -23.62 10.91 12.33
CA SER A 634 -23.76 11.40 13.70
C SER A 634 -25.24 11.46 14.13
N CYS A 635 -26.09 12.07 13.29
CA CYS A 635 -27.53 12.13 13.53
C CYS A 635 -28.20 10.74 13.59
N ILE A 636 -27.85 9.80 12.71
CA ILE A 636 -28.40 8.44 12.70
C ILE A 636 -27.98 7.64 13.95
N LEU A 637 -26.73 7.79 14.40
CA LEU A 637 -26.22 7.15 15.62
C LEU A 637 -26.79 7.78 16.91
N ASP A 638 -27.31 9.01 16.82
CA ASP A 638 -28.11 9.65 17.88
C ASP A 638 -29.63 9.35 17.76
N GLU A 639 -30.03 8.46 16.85
CA GLU A 639 -31.44 8.16 16.49
C GLU A 639 -32.24 9.35 15.94
N ARG A 640 -31.57 10.47 15.62
CA ARG A 640 -32.13 11.70 15.04
C ARG A 640 -32.27 11.59 13.53
N ASN A 641 -33.02 10.58 13.07
CA ASN A 641 -33.19 10.27 11.65
C ASN A 641 -33.86 11.41 10.85
N ASP A 642 -34.80 12.14 11.46
CA ASP A 642 -35.42 13.32 10.84
C ASP A 642 -34.44 14.48 10.66
N ASP A 643 -33.52 14.70 11.61
CA ASP A 643 -32.44 15.69 11.48
C ASP A 643 -31.49 15.30 10.33
N ALA A 644 -31.11 14.01 10.25
CA ALA A 644 -30.26 13.50 9.18
C ALA A 644 -30.89 13.72 7.79
N LEU A 645 -32.21 13.50 7.69
CA LEU A 645 -32.98 13.70 6.46
C LEU A 645 -33.15 15.19 6.12
N ALA A 646 -33.43 16.03 7.12
CA ALA A 646 -33.54 17.48 6.94
C ALA A 646 -32.20 18.09 6.49
N LEU A 647 -31.09 17.64 7.08
CA LEU A 647 -29.73 18.00 6.67
C LEU A 647 -29.44 17.59 5.23
N ALA A 648 -29.71 16.33 4.86
CA ALA A 648 -29.51 15.83 3.50
C ALA A 648 -30.28 16.67 2.47
N LYS A 649 -31.58 16.89 2.70
CA LYS A 649 -32.44 17.74 1.86
C LYS A 649 -31.89 19.16 1.76
N LYS A 650 -31.58 19.79 2.89
CA LYS A 650 -31.06 21.17 2.93
C LYS A 650 -29.77 21.29 2.12
N THR A 651 -28.77 20.44 2.37
CA THR A 651 -27.47 20.49 1.68
C THR A 651 -27.62 20.24 0.18
N ILE A 652 -28.52 19.34 -0.25
CA ILE A 652 -28.83 19.12 -1.67
C ILE A 652 -29.48 20.35 -2.31
N GLN A 653 -30.45 20.99 -1.65
CA GLN A 653 -31.12 22.21 -2.16
C GLN A 653 -30.21 23.46 -2.12
N ASP A 654 -29.37 23.60 -1.10
CA ASP A 654 -28.35 24.65 -1.02
C ASP A 654 -27.31 24.47 -2.14
N THR A 655 -26.89 23.23 -2.42
CA THR A 655 -26.03 22.89 -3.56
C THR A 655 -26.70 23.23 -4.89
N LEU A 656 -27.94 22.79 -5.13
CA LEU A 656 -28.71 23.10 -6.36
C LEU A 656 -28.85 24.62 -6.59
N ALA A 657 -29.01 25.39 -5.51
CA ALA A 657 -29.08 26.85 -5.55
C ALA A 657 -27.71 27.55 -5.74
N GLY A 658 -26.60 26.80 -5.72
CA GLY A 658 -25.24 27.36 -5.77
C GLY A 658 -24.83 28.10 -4.49
N ARG A 659 -25.43 27.76 -3.34
CA ARG A 659 -25.15 28.35 -2.02
C ARG A 659 -24.14 27.51 -1.23
N VAL A 660 -23.07 27.10 -1.90
CA VAL A 660 -21.97 26.29 -1.35
C VAL A 660 -20.63 26.83 -1.87
N ASP A 661 -19.56 26.66 -1.11
CA ASP A 661 -18.22 27.06 -1.56
C ASP A 661 -17.74 26.15 -2.72
N VAL A 662 -16.95 26.69 -3.65
CA VAL A 662 -16.40 25.91 -4.77
C VAL A 662 -15.27 24.97 -4.30
N SER A 663 -14.49 25.38 -3.30
CA SER A 663 -13.45 24.53 -2.70
C SER A 663 -14.03 23.25 -2.09
N ASP A 664 -15.23 23.34 -1.54
CA ASP A 664 -16.00 22.22 -1.00
C ASP A 664 -16.45 21.19 -2.05
N LEU A 665 -16.34 21.51 -3.35
CA LEU A 665 -16.77 20.68 -4.49
C LEU A 665 -15.61 20.04 -5.28
N VAL A 666 -14.36 20.20 -4.82
CA VAL A 666 -13.16 19.74 -5.52
C VAL A 666 -13.09 18.21 -5.54
N ILE A 667 -12.88 17.64 -6.73
CA ILE A 667 -12.67 16.19 -6.92
C ILE A 667 -11.21 15.98 -7.33
N SER A 668 -10.52 15.04 -6.67
CA SER A 668 -9.11 14.73 -6.94
C SER A 668 -8.90 13.26 -7.31
N LYS A 669 -8.06 12.99 -8.31
CA LYS A 669 -7.73 11.60 -8.71
C LYS A 669 -6.38 11.51 -9.38
N SER A 670 -5.65 10.43 -9.10
CA SER A 670 -4.36 10.15 -9.73
C SER A 670 -4.52 9.97 -11.25
N CYS A 671 -3.74 10.73 -12.01
CA CYS A 671 -3.68 10.63 -13.46
C CYS A 671 -2.31 10.05 -13.87
N LYS A 672 -2.32 8.94 -14.63
CA LYS A 672 -1.13 8.42 -15.33
C LYS A 672 -0.71 9.37 -16.47
N GLY A 673 0.39 9.02 -17.16
CA GLY A 673 0.77 9.65 -18.43
C GLY A 673 -0.40 9.68 -19.42
N LEU A 674 -0.50 10.76 -20.18
CA LEU A 674 -1.65 11.04 -21.07
C LEU A 674 -1.77 10.01 -22.20
N ASP A 675 -0.65 9.39 -22.57
CA ASP A 675 -0.46 8.29 -23.51
C ASP A 675 -0.96 6.93 -23.00
N ALA A 676 -1.08 6.75 -21.68
CA ALA A 676 -1.46 5.48 -21.05
C ALA A 676 -2.98 5.19 -21.06
N TYR A 677 -3.77 5.97 -21.80
CA TYR A 677 -5.23 5.90 -21.84
C TYR A 677 -5.74 5.72 -23.27
N GLU A 678 -6.65 4.75 -23.46
CA GLU A 678 -7.26 4.49 -24.78
C GLU A 678 -8.27 5.57 -25.21
N ASN A 679 -8.87 6.29 -24.24
CA ASN A 679 -9.90 7.31 -24.49
C ASN A 679 -9.67 8.55 -23.60
N PRO A 680 -8.54 9.27 -23.73
CA PRO A 680 -8.13 10.32 -22.80
C PRO A 680 -9.17 11.45 -22.71
N GLU A 681 -9.76 11.88 -23.84
CA GLU A 681 -10.73 12.99 -23.87
C GLU A 681 -12.04 12.69 -23.12
N ARG A 682 -12.34 11.43 -22.82
CA ARG A 682 -13.54 11.03 -22.05
C ARG A 682 -13.30 11.02 -20.55
N MET A 683 -12.06 11.18 -20.09
CA MET A 683 -11.69 11.05 -18.68
C MET A 683 -11.43 12.41 -18.04
N ALA A 684 -12.28 12.81 -17.10
CA ALA A 684 -12.19 14.09 -16.39
C ALA A 684 -10.78 14.40 -15.84
N ASN A 685 -10.15 13.43 -15.17
CA ASN A 685 -8.80 13.60 -14.63
C ASN A 685 -7.73 13.82 -15.70
N VAL A 686 -7.94 13.35 -16.94
CA VAL A 686 -7.01 13.51 -18.07
C VAL A 686 -7.26 14.83 -18.79
N GLN A 687 -8.53 15.24 -18.96
CA GLN A 687 -8.86 16.59 -19.44
C GLN A 687 -8.30 17.67 -18.51
N ALA A 688 -8.49 17.51 -17.20
CA ALA A 688 -7.96 18.43 -16.21
C ALA A 688 -6.42 18.46 -16.22
N ALA A 689 -5.76 17.30 -16.41
CA ALA A 689 -4.30 17.23 -16.54
C ALA A 689 -3.80 18.02 -17.76
N LYS A 690 -4.43 17.82 -18.94
CA LYS A 690 -4.11 18.56 -20.16
C LYS A 690 -4.26 20.07 -19.96
N LYS A 691 -5.41 20.52 -19.47
CA LYS A 691 -5.66 21.94 -19.20
C LYS A 691 -4.68 22.55 -18.19
N LEU A 692 -4.25 21.77 -17.21
CA LEU A 692 -3.27 22.19 -16.22
C LEU A 692 -1.88 22.39 -16.86
N ILE A 693 -1.47 21.50 -17.78
CA ILE A 693 -0.27 21.66 -18.62
C ILE A 693 -0.41 22.87 -19.57
N ASP A 694 -1.56 23.02 -20.24
CA ASP A 694 -1.85 24.15 -21.14
C ASP A 694 -1.83 25.52 -20.41
N LEU A 695 -2.05 25.52 -19.08
CA LEU A 695 -1.94 26.67 -18.19
C LEU A 695 -0.51 26.92 -17.67
N GLY A 696 0.48 26.11 -18.08
CA GLY A 696 1.88 26.24 -17.69
C GLY A 696 2.25 25.58 -16.35
N TYR A 697 1.43 24.67 -15.81
CA TYR A 697 1.78 23.91 -14.62
C TYR A 697 2.38 22.54 -14.97
N ASP A 698 3.37 22.12 -14.20
CA ASP A 698 3.97 20.78 -14.34
C ASP A 698 2.99 19.65 -14.03
N PHE A 699 3.05 18.61 -14.85
CA PHE A 699 2.28 17.38 -14.68
C PHE A 699 3.18 16.15 -14.69
N ILE A 700 3.06 15.34 -13.64
CA ILE A 700 3.86 14.12 -13.45
C ILE A 700 2.95 12.89 -13.48
N PRO A 701 3.25 11.90 -14.35
CA PRO A 701 2.55 10.63 -14.41
C PRO A 701 2.41 9.95 -13.04
N GLY A 702 1.18 9.95 -12.53
CA GLY A 702 0.80 9.34 -11.25
C GLY A 702 0.28 10.34 -10.22
N MET A 703 0.53 11.64 -10.33
CA MET A 703 0.05 12.65 -9.37
C MET A 703 -1.48 12.78 -9.36
N LYS A 704 -2.07 13.19 -8.22
CA LYS A 704 -3.48 13.59 -8.15
C LYS A 704 -3.69 14.93 -8.84
N VAL A 705 -4.54 14.92 -9.86
CA VAL A 705 -5.08 16.12 -10.49
C VAL A 705 -6.41 16.44 -9.82
N SER A 706 -6.65 17.72 -9.54
CA SER A 706 -7.87 18.23 -8.90
C SER A 706 -8.69 19.03 -9.91
N TRP A 707 -10.01 18.87 -9.92
CA TRP A 707 -10.90 19.55 -10.87
C TRP A 707 -12.30 19.80 -10.30
N ILE A 708 -13.03 20.68 -10.98
CA ILE A 708 -14.46 20.95 -10.82
C ILE A 708 -15.18 20.54 -12.10
N VAL A 709 -16.32 19.86 -11.98
CA VAL A 709 -17.20 19.56 -13.11
C VAL A 709 -18.04 20.80 -13.43
N THR A 710 -18.01 21.25 -14.69
CA THR A 710 -18.66 22.48 -15.14
C THR A 710 -19.81 22.24 -16.12
N ASP A 711 -19.84 21.08 -16.78
CA ASP A 711 -20.98 20.62 -17.59
C ASP A 711 -20.97 19.08 -17.67
N ALA A 712 -21.86 18.45 -16.90
CA ALA A 712 -22.03 17.00 -16.86
C ALA A 712 -22.94 16.45 -17.97
N LYS A 713 -23.64 17.33 -18.73
CA LYS A 713 -24.56 16.92 -19.80
C LYS A 713 -23.86 16.77 -21.14
N SER A 714 -22.76 17.49 -21.36
CA SER A 714 -21.90 17.29 -22.53
C SER A 714 -21.31 15.88 -22.57
N ALA A 715 -21.06 15.38 -23.79
CA ALA A 715 -20.36 14.13 -24.06
C ALA A 715 -19.14 14.42 -24.95
N PRO A 716 -17.90 14.41 -24.41
CA PRO A 716 -17.55 14.11 -23.03
C PRO A 716 -17.96 15.23 -22.05
N MET A 717 -18.10 14.85 -20.77
CA MET A 717 -18.30 15.78 -19.65
C MET A 717 -17.16 16.80 -19.62
N LYS A 718 -17.47 18.08 -19.34
CA LYS A 718 -16.48 19.14 -19.24
C LYS A 718 -16.09 19.40 -17.79
N VAL A 719 -14.80 19.58 -17.58
CA VAL A 719 -14.21 19.90 -16.27
C VAL A 719 -13.16 21.01 -16.42
N GLU A 720 -12.94 21.76 -15.34
CA GLU A 720 -11.85 22.73 -15.24
C GLU A 720 -10.92 22.35 -14.09
N PRO A 721 -9.58 22.50 -14.24
CA PRO A 721 -8.64 22.22 -13.17
C PRO A 721 -8.85 23.15 -11.97
N TYR A 722 -8.64 22.64 -10.77
CA TYR A 722 -8.69 23.41 -9.52
C TYR A 722 -7.29 23.46 -8.89
N ILE A 723 -6.80 24.68 -8.65
CA ILE A 723 -5.46 24.95 -8.11
C ILE A 723 -5.63 25.64 -6.75
N SER A 724 -5.12 25.01 -5.69
CA SER A 724 -5.29 25.51 -4.32
C SER A 724 -4.53 26.82 -4.10
N GLY A 725 -5.26 27.89 -3.78
CA GLY A 725 -4.75 29.26 -3.65
C GLY A 725 -5.04 30.17 -4.85
N ALA A 726 -5.44 29.62 -6.01
CA ALA A 726 -5.80 30.41 -7.18
C ALA A 726 -7.32 30.70 -7.26
N GLU A 727 -7.69 31.81 -7.89
CA GLU A 727 -9.10 32.17 -8.15
C GLU A 727 -9.74 31.20 -9.16
N PHE A 728 -10.82 30.52 -8.77
CA PHE A 728 -11.59 29.65 -9.67
C PHE A 728 -12.70 30.44 -10.39
N LYS A 729 -12.54 30.61 -11.71
CA LYS A 729 -13.38 31.52 -12.53
C LYS A 729 -14.59 30.87 -13.21
N ALA A 730 -14.63 29.55 -13.31
CA ALA A 730 -15.72 28.84 -14.00
C ALA A 730 -16.92 28.62 -13.07
N LYS A 731 -18.11 28.36 -13.64
CA LYS A 731 -19.30 28.00 -12.86
C LYS A 731 -19.38 26.46 -12.71
N PRO A 732 -19.49 25.91 -11.49
CA PRO A 732 -19.74 24.48 -11.28
C PRO A 732 -21.09 24.02 -11.85
N ASP A 733 -21.16 22.76 -12.28
CA ASP A 733 -22.43 22.07 -12.53
C ASP A 733 -23.03 21.63 -11.18
N TYR A 734 -23.66 22.58 -10.49
CA TYR A 734 -24.31 22.35 -9.20
C TYR A 734 -25.33 21.20 -9.21
N LYS A 735 -25.93 20.86 -10.36
CA LYS A 735 -26.86 19.73 -10.47
C LYS A 735 -26.10 18.39 -10.39
N TYR A 736 -24.96 18.27 -11.05
CA TYR A 736 -24.09 17.09 -10.94
C TYR A 736 -23.64 16.83 -9.49
N TYR A 737 -23.26 17.88 -8.76
CA TYR A 737 -22.88 17.75 -7.35
C TYR A 737 -24.06 17.37 -6.45
N ALA A 738 -25.23 17.98 -6.66
CA ALA A 738 -26.45 17.60 -5.96
C ALA A 738 -26.86 16.14 -6.23
N GLU A 739 -26.76 15.66 -7.47
CA GLU A 739 -27.01 14.26 -7.84
C GLU A 739 -26.01 13.29 -7.17
N ARG A 740 -24.74 13.69 -6.99
CA ARG A 740 -23.78 12.90 -6.21
C ARG A 740 -24.11 12.88 -4.71
N LEU A 741 -24.52 14.02 -4.14
CA LEU A 741 -24.95 14.11 -2.74
C LEU A 741 -26.20 13.27 -2.48
N SER A 742 -27.22 13.36 -3.34
CA SER A 742 -28.47 12.60 -3.21
C SER A 742 -28.27 11.10 -3.39
N LYS A 743 -27.35 10.68 -4.27
CA LYS A 743 -26.99 9.27 -4.41
C LYS A 743 -26.27 8.73 -3.17
N MET A 744 -25.33 9.50 -2.62
CA MET A 744 -24.62 9.16 -1.40
C MET A 744 -25.58 9.07 -0.21
N ALA A 745 -26.35 10.14 0.03
CA ALA A 745 -27.32 10.21 1.12
C ALA A 745 -28.42 9.15 0.96
N GLY A 746 -28.89 8.91 -0.27
CA GLY A 746 -29.87 7.89 -0.60
C GLY A 746 -29.43 6.48 -0.19
N MET A 747 -28.16 6.08 -0.44
CA MET A 747 -27.65 4.78 0.04
C MET A 747 -27.73 4.61 1.56
N VAL A 748 -27.75 5.72 2.31
CA VAL A 748 -27.86 5.74 3.77
C VAL A 748 -29.32 5.85 4.22
N THR A 749 -30.18 6.58 3.49
CA THR A 749 -31.56 6.87 3.89
C THR A 749 -32.63 6.00 3.25
N ASP A 750 -32.28 5.13 2.28
CA ASP A 750 -33.22 4.19 1.63
C ASP A 750 -33.81 3.20 2.66
N VAL A 751 -33.04 2.84 3.70
CA VAL A 751 -33.53 2.04 4.85
C VAL A 751 -34.61 2.76 5.68
N PHE A 752 -34.73 4.08 5.55
CA PHE A 752 -35.79 4.91 6.14
C PHE A 752 -36.84 5.32 5.09
N GLY A 753 -36.82 4.72 3.89
CA GLY A 753 -37.77 4.99 2.80
C GLY A 753 -37.52 6.29 2.02
N TRP A 754 -36.31 6.84 2.05
CA TRP A 754 -35.92 8.02 1.26
C TRP A 754 -34.81 7.69 0.27
N GLY A 755 -35.19 7.49 -1.00
CA GLY A 755 -34.26 7.21 -2.07
C GLY A 755 -33.63 8.47 -2.69
N GLU A 756 -32.66 8.24 -3.58
CA GLU A 756 -31.94 9.29 -4.34
C GLU A 756 -32.91 10.30 -5.00
N LYS A 757 -34.02 9.82 -5.57
CA LYS A 757 -35.02 10.66 -6.25
C LYS A 757 -35.79 11.56 -5.29
N ASP A 758 -36.21 11.03 -4.14
CA ASP A 758 -37.01 11.76 -3.16
C ASP A 758 -36.18 12.88 -2.51
N LEU A 759 -34.89 12.63 -2.31
CA LEU A 759 -33.92 13.64 -1.86
C LEU A 759 -33.70 14.74 -2.90
N MET A 760 -33.57 14.41 -4.19
CA MET A 760 -33.46 15.40 -5.27
C MET A 760 -34.72 16.25 -5.45
N MET A 761 -35.90 15.66 -5.28
CA MET A 761 -37.18 16.38 -5.33
C MET A 761 -37.48 17.16 -4.03
N GLY A 762 -36.81 16.84 -2.92
CA GLY A 762 -37.11 17.38 -1.59
C GLY A 762 -38.37 16.78 -0.94
N SER A 763 -39.12 15.95 -1.67
CA SER A 763 -40.38 15.32 -1.29
C SER A 763 -40.46 13.89 -1.83
N GLN A 764 -41.07 12.98 -1.06
CA GLN A 764 -41.38 11.64 -1.56
C GLN A 764 -42.38 11.71 -2.71
N GLN A 765 -42.11 10.98 -3.79
CA GLN A 765 -43.14 10.75 -4.79
C GLN A 765 -44.24 9.86 -4.17
N ALA A 766 -45.50 10.31 -4.25
CA ALA A 766 -46.61 9.43 -3.90
C ALA A 766 -46.62 8.23 -4.86
N THR A 767 -46.18 7.07 -4.37
CA THR A 767 -46.17 5.83 -5.15
C THR A 767 -47.61 5.44 -5.46
N LEU A 768 -47.98 5.55 -6.73
CA LEU A 768 -49.28 5.16 -7.30
C LEU A 768 -49.43 3.63 -7.37
N LEU A 769 -49.20 2.96 -6.24
CA LEU A 769 -49.30 1.51 -6.04
C LEU A 769 -50.04 1.14 -4.73
N ASP A 770 -50.89 2.05 -4.24
CA ASP A 770 -51.99 1.73 -3.32
C ASP A 770 -53.27 2.41 -3.84
N GLY A 771 -53.91 1.78 -4.83
CA GLY A 771 -55.06 2.34 -5.55
C GLY A 771 -55.51 1.44 -6.70
N GLY A 772 -56.42 0.52 -6.42
CA GLY A 772 -56.85 -0.52 -7.36
C GLY A 772 -57.49 0.01 -8.65
N MET A 773 -57.03 -0.50 -9.79
CA MET A 773 -57.56 -0.18 -11.11
C MET A 773 -58.76 -1.07 -11.45
N PHE A 774 -59.99 -0.57 -11.26
CA PHE A 774 -61.16 -1.01 -12.04
C PHE A 774 -62.24 0.09 -12.06
N SER A 775 -62.60 0.54 -13.25
CA SER A 775 -63.69 1.49 -13.47
C SER A 775 -64.99 0.77 -13.80
N SER A 776 -66.07 1.09 -13.09
CA SER A 776 -67.44 1.00 -13.62
C SER A 776 -68.28 2.11 -12.98
N ARG A 777 -69.23 2.65 -13.74
CA ARG A 777 -70.18 3.68 -13.28
C ARG A 777 -71.46 2.99 -12.80
N ASP A 778 -72.06 3.52 -11.73
CA ASP A 778 -73.44 4.05 -11.70
C ASP A 778 -73.94 4.22 -10.24
N GLU A 779 -74.73 5.27 -9.99
CA GLU A 779 -75.44 5.60 -8.73
C GLU A 779 -76.93 5.16 -8.82
N PRO A 780 -77.84 5.29 -7.80
CA PRO A 780 -77.71 5.84 -6.43
C PRO A 780 -78.40 5.05 -5.25
N ALA A 781 -78.21 5.56 -4.02
CA ALA A 781 -79.12 5.55 -2.84
C ALA A 781 -79.28 4.32 -1.86
N LYS A 782 -79.58 4.65 -0.59
CA LYS A 782 -79.65 3.85 0.68
C LYS A 782 -81.07 3.26 0.95
N PRO A 783 -81.41 2.41 1.99
CA PRO A 783 -80.70 2.15 3.28
C PRO A 783 -80.79 0.74 4.01
N LYS A 784 -79.92 0.56 5.03
CA LYS A 784 -80.02 -0.22 6.32
C LYS A 784 -80.44 -1.72 6.38
N ARG A 785 -79.53 -2.58 6.88
CA ARG A 785 -79.62 -3.35 8.17
C ARG A 785 -78.34 -4.17 8.47
N ASP A 786 -77.94 -4.24 9.74
CA ASP A 786 -76.82 -5.02 10.32
C ASP A 786 -77.37 -6.23 11.13
N PRO A 787 -76.54 -7.09 11.79
CA PRO A 787 -75.30 -7.83 11.39
C PRO A 787 -75.57 -9.37 11.55
N PRO A 788 -74.61 -10.34 11.70
CA PRO A 788 -73.13 -10.34 11.61
C PRO A 788 -72.61 -11.32 10.50
N ALA A 789 -71.38 -11.85 10.42
CA ALA A 789 -70.22 -11.90 11.33
C ALA A 789 -68.85 -12.00 10.62
N ALA A 790 -67.80 -12.03 11.44
CA ALA A 790 -66.35 -12.15 11.18
C ALA A 790 -65.88 -13.02 9.98
N PRO A 791 -65.25 -12.39 8.97
CA PRO A 791 -64.19 -12.98 8.15
C PRO A 791 -62.83 -12.90 8.86
N LYS A 792 -61.96 -13.90 8.67
CA LYS A 792 -60.57 -13.90 9.19
C LYS A 792 -59.75 -12.77 8.55
N GLU A 793 -58.97 -12.05 9.35
CA GLU A 793 -58.08 -10.99 8.84
C GLU A 793 -57.00 -11.57 7.90
N LYS A 794 -56.80 -10.89 6.77
CA LYS A 794 -55.55 -10.99 5.99
C LYS A 794 -54.48 -10.14 6.71
N PRO A 795 -53.19 -10.53 6.67
CA PRO A 795 -52.14 -9.79 7.36
C PRO A 795 -52.06 -8.34 6.86
N LYS A 796 -52.24 -7.40 7.78
CA LYS A 796 -52.01 -5.97 7.53
C LYS A 796 -50.51 -5.70 7.42
N VAL A 797 -50.13 -4.86 6.46
CA VAL A 797 -48.79 -4.26 6.39
C VAL A 797 -48.56 -3.46 7.67
N ARG A 798 -47.49 -3.77 8.42
CA ARG A 798 -47.13 -3.06 9.66
C ARG A 798 -46.41 -1.74 9.34
N ARG A 799 -46.58 -0.74 10.21
CA ARG A 799 -45.95 0.57 10.10
C ARG A 799 -44.70 0.68 10.96
N LEU A 800 -43.92 1.71 10.67
CA LEU A 800 -42.55 1.97 11.14
C LEU A 800 -42.38 1.94 12.68
N ASP A 801 -43.42 2.30 13.44
CA ASP A 801 -43.37 2.42 14.90
C ASP A 801 -43.30 1.07 15.64
N ASP A 802 -43.65 -0.05 14.98
CA ASP A 802 -43.68 -1.40 15.58
C ASP A 802 -42.27 -1.99 15.82
N PHE A 803 -41.21 -1.38 15.27
CA PHE A 803 -39.84 -1.94 15.33
C PHE A 803 -39.13 -1.69 16.68
N PHE A 804 -39.46 -0.61 17.39
CA PHE A 804 -38.68 -0.12 18.53
C PHE A 804 -39.30 -0.36 19.92
N ARG A 805 -40.37 -1.17 20.03
CA ARG A 805 -41.02 -1.46 21.33
C ARG A 805 -41.52 -2.89 21.48
N SER A 806 -40.65 -3.82 21.91
CA SER A 806 -41.03 -4.89 22.87
C SER A 806 -39.87 -5.80 23.32
N GLN A 807 -39.43 -5.61 24.56
CA GLN A 807 -39.22 -6.69 25.54
C GLN A 807 -40.43 -6.61 26.51
N PRO A 808 -40.95 -7.70 27.15
CA PRO A 808 -40.12 -8.61 27.95
C PRO A 808 -40.55 -10.11 28.09
N SER A 809 -39.63 -10.89 28.67
CA SER A 809 -39.81 -11.99 29.66
C SER A 809 -40.51 -13.35 29.33
N ILE A 810 -39.66 -14.40 29.29
CA ILE A 810 -39.73 -15.77 29.91
C ILE A 810 -40.99 -16.68 29.78
N VAL A 811 -40.80 -17.94 29.31
CA VAL A 811 -41.17 -19.26 29.95
C VAL A 811 -41.50 -20.39 28.92
N THR A 812 -40.66 -21.43 28.92
CA THR A 812 -40.78 -22.84 28.45
C THR A 812 -41.90 -23.35 27.51
N MET A 813 -41.55 -24.11 26.46
CA MET A 813 -41.50 -25.61 26.47
C MET A 813 -41.09 -26.25 25.12
N LEU A 814 -40.31 -27.35 25.19
CA LEU A 814 -40.07 -28.37 24.15
C LEU A 814 -41.22 -29.43 24.15
N PRO A 815 -41.38 -30.41 23.20
CA PRO A 815 -40.32 -31.08 22.41
C PRO A 815 -40.64 -31.68 20.99
N ARG A 816 -39.55 -32.11 20.29
CA ARG A 816 -39.41 -33.32 19.40
C ARG A 816 -40.31 -33.54 18.15
N ARG A 817 -39.68 -33.68 16.96
CA ARG A 817 -39.27 -34.97 16.31
C ARG A 817 -38.72 -34.84 14.86
N TYR A 818 -37.67 -35.63 14.58
CA TYR A 818 -37.18 -36.25 13.32
C TYR A 818 -37.95 -36.07 11.98
N PHE A 819 -37.21 -35.92 10.86
CA PHE A 819 -36.84 -37.06 9.99
C PHE A 819 -35.70 -36.76 8.98
N LEU A 820 -35.01 -37.80 8.51
CA LEU A 820 -34.01 -37.80 7.43
C LEU A 820 -34.69 -37.85 6.04
N ILE A 821 -33.96 -37.51 4.95
CA ILE A 821 -33.68 -38.38 3.78
C ILE A 821 -32.80 -37.68 2.73
N SER A 822 -31.87 -38.47 2.18
CA SER A 822 -31.11 -38.33 0.91
C SER A 822 -30.70 -39.79 0.53
N PRO A 823 -30.06 -40.16 -0.60
CA PRO A 823 -29.66 -39.41 -1.82
C PRO A 823 -29.96 -40.15 -3.16
N ALA A 824 -29.63 -39.54 -4.31
CA ALA A 824 -29.15 -40.21 -5.55
C ALA A 824 -28.53 -39.15 -6.50
N PHE A 825 -27.26 -39.20 -6.97
CA PHE A 825 -26.55 -40.12 -7.89
C PHE A 825 -26.87 -39.99 -9.39
N ALA A 826 -25.92 -39.43 -10.17
CA ALA A 826 -25.57 -39.83 -11.55
C ALA A 826 -24.29 -39.11 -12.01
N ALA A 827 -23.47 -39.75 -12.84
CA ALA A 827 -22.22 -39.21 -13.41
C ALA A 827 -22.03 -39.66 -14.87
N SER A 828 -21.28 -38.93 -15.71
CA SER A 828 -20.44 -39.49 -16.81
C SER A 828 -19.70 -38.46 -17.69
N PHE A 829 -18.38 -38.70 -17.83
CA PHE A 829 -17.49 -38.63 -19.02
C PHE A 829 -17.54 -37.50 -20.08
N GLY A 830 -16.33 -37.09 -20.52
CA GLY A 830 -16.06 -36.85 -21.96
C GLY A 830 -15.06 -35.74 -22.35
N THR A 831 -13.75 -36.02 -22.37
CA THR A 831 -12.76 -35.16 -23.07
C THR A 831 -12.62 -35.53 -24.55
N PRO A 832 -12.29 -34.57 -25.44
CA PRO A 832 -11.05 -34.72 -26.21
C PRO A 832 -10.24 -33.42 -26.47
N ARG A 833 -8.94 -33.60 -26.77
CA ARG A 833 -7.98 -32.67 -27.42
C ARG A 833 -7.87 -33.08 -28.93
N PRO A 834 -7.34 -32.30 -29.92
CA PRO A 834 -6.06 -31.55 -29.82
C PRO A 834 -5.79 -30.30 -30.72
N SER A 835 -4.59 -29.71 -30.49
CA SER A 835 -3.62 -29.10 -31.43
C SER A 835 -3.78 -27.73 -32.13
N SER A 836 -2.74 -26.89 -31.90
CA SER A 836 -2.02 -25.97 -32.81
C SER A 836 -2.70 -24.75 -33.48
N TYR A 837 -2.23 -23.53 -33.15
CA TYR A 837 -1.37 -22.68 -34.01
C TYR A 837 -0.73 -21.51 -33.21
N MET A 838 0.34 -20.90 -33.73
CA MET A 838 1.19 -19.92 -33.02
C MET A 838 0.83 -18.45 -33.29
N SER A 839 1.03 -17.56 -32.30
CA SER A 839 2.12 -16.54 -32.32
C SER A 839 1.96 -15.50 -31.20
N ALA A 840 3.07 -15.09 -30.59
CA ALA A 840 3.08 -14.07 -29.56
C ALA A 840 3.41 -12.68 -30.14
N ARG A 841 2.66 -11.65 -29.76
CA ARG A 841 3.10 -10.25 -29.89
C ARG A 841 3.50 -9.71 -28.52
N GLN A 842 4.74 -9.24 -28.42
CA GLN A 842 5.22 -8.50 -27.26
C GLN A 842 4.69 -7.06 -27.31
N SER A 843 4.06 -6.62 -26.22
CA SER A 843 3.92 -5.21 -25.89
C SER A 843 4.02 -5.05 -24.37
N SER A 844 5.11 -4.41 -23.93
CA SER A 844 5.43 -4.20 -22.52
C SER A 844 4.68 -2.98 -21.96
N ALA A 845 3.66 -3.21 -21.14
CA ALA A 845 2.94 -2.16 -20.43
C ALA A 845 3.46 -1.99 -18.99
N PHE A 846 4.00 -0.81 -18.69
CA PHE A 846 4.52 -0.43 -17.37
C PHE A 846 3.39 -0.33 -16.33
N THR A 847 3.56 -0.94 -15.16
CA THR A 847 2.70 -0.71 -13.98
C THR A 847 3.48 -0.76 -12.67
N TRP A 848 3.23 0.24 -11.82
CA TRP A 848 3.92 0.51 -10.56
C TRP A 848 3.34 -0.33 -9.41
N PRO A 849 4.16 -0.77 -8.43
CA PRO A 849 3.70 -1.61 -7.33
C PRO A 849 3.03 -0.79 -6.21
N CYS A 850 1.70 -0.78 -6.18
CA CYS A 850 0.98 -0.56 -4.92
C CYS A 850 1.06 -1.82 -4.05
N PHE A 851 1.05 -1.68 -2.72
CA PHE A 851 1.04 -2.81 -1.79
C PHE A 851 -0.17 -3.75 -2.07
N PRO A 852 0.03 -5.05 -2.33
CA PRO A 852 -1.08 -5.98 -2.62
C PRO A 852 -1.89 -6.37 -1.37
N ALA A 853 -1.41 -6.03 -0.16
CA ALA A 853 -2.09 -6.34 1.10
C ALA A 853 -3.51 -5.74 1.23
N SER A 854 -3.82 -4.67 0.49
CA SER A 854 -5.19 -4.11 0.41
C SER A 854 -5.95 -4.51 -0.86
N ALA A 855 -5.28 -5.10 -1.86
CA ALA A 855 -5.89 -5.46 -3.14
C ALA A 855 -6.74 -6.74 -3.05
N TYR A 856 -6.33 -7.72 -2.24
CA TYR A 856 -7.06 -8.97 -2.03
C TYR A 856 -8.42 -8.81 -1.29
N HIS A 857 -8.72 -7.61 -0.75
CA HIS A 857 -10.06 -7.28 -0.23
C HIS A 857 -10.98 -6.57 -1.23
N LEU A 858 -10.49 -6.22 -2.42
CA LEU A 858 -11.23 -5.43 -3.43
C LEU A 858 -11.48 -6.18 -4.75
N ALA A 859 -10.93 -7.38 -4.92
CA ALA A 859 -11.07 -8.18 -6.15
C ALA A 859 -12.44 -8.90 -6.31
N ALA A 860 -13.49 -8.44 -5.62
CA ALA A 860 -14.83 -9.03 -5.64
C ALA A 860 -15.95 -8.03 -6.00
N SER A 861 -15.62 -6.88 -6.62
CA SER A 861 -16.57 -5.78 -6.87
C SER A 861 -16.68 -5.35 -8.34
N THR A 862 -16.38 -6.24 -9.30
CA THR A 862 -16.53 -5.95 -10.75
C THR A 862 -17.24 -7.09 -11.49
N SER A 863 -18.39 -7.51 -10.96
CA SER A 863 -19.36 -8.34 -11.68
C SER A 863 -20.77 -8.06 -11.16
N ASP A 864 -21.34 -6.91 -11.53
CA ASP A 864 -22.80 -6.72 -11.72
C ASP A 864 -23.13 -5.29 -12.20
N SER A 865 -23.16 -5.11 -13.52
CA SER A 865 -24.05 -4.15 -14.20
C SER A 865 -23.99 -4.33 -15.73
N SER A 866 -24.99 -5.05 -16.27
CA SER A 866 -25.47 -4.96 -17.67
C SER A 866 -24.45 -4.86 -18.81
N THR A 867 -24.10 -6.00 -19.42
CA THR A 867 -23.52 -6.05 -20.78
C THR A 867 -24.59 -6.50 -21.78
N PRO A 868 -25.04 -5.67 -22.74
CA PRO A 868 -25.93 -6.13 -23.81
C PRO A 868 -25.12 -6.89 -24.88
N SER A 869 -25.68 -7.99 -25.38
CA SER A 869 -25.05 -8.86 -26.38
C SER A 869 -24.87 -8.18 -27.75
N PRO A 870 -23.76 -8.43 -28.48
CA PRO A 870 -23.49 -7.77 -29.76
C PRO A 870 -24.18 -8.46 -30.95
N PRO A 871 -24.97 -7.74 -31.77
CA PRO A 871 -25.35 -8.19 -33.12
C PRO A 871 -24.19 -7.99 -34.10
N SER A 872 -23.99 -8.98 -34.95
CA SER A 872 -22.99 -9.04 -36.03
C SER A 872 -23.20 -8.03 -37.15
N TYR A 873 -22.13 -7.38 -37.64
CA TYR A 873 -21.91 -7.07 -39.06
C TYR A 873 -20.41 -7.04 -39.43
N ILE A 874 -20.11 -7.48 -40.66
CA ILE A 874 -18.82 -7.70 -41.37
C ILE A 874 -18.73 -6.61 -42.51
N PRO A 875 -17.61 -6.28 -43.21
CA PRO A 875 -16.22 -6.81 -43.27
C PRO A 875 -15.08 -5.77 -43.08
N PRO A 876 -13.79 -6.18 -43.14
CA PRO A 876 -12.64 -5.28 -43.26
C PRO A 876 -12.36 -4.86 -44.71
N ASN A 877 -11.91 -3.61 -44.92
CA ASN A 877 -11.28 -3.16 -46.18
C ASN A 877 -9.77 -2.97 -45.99
N MET A 878 -8.97 -3.68 -46.79
CA MET A 878 -7.54 -3.38 -46.93
C MET A 878 -7.35 -2.17 -47.85
N TYR A 879 -6.49 -1.24 -47.46
CA TYR A 879 -5.74 -0.43 -48.42
C TYR A 879 -4.27 -0.35 -48.01
N CYS A 880 -3.40 -0.84 -48.88
CA CYS A 880 -1.96 -0.69 -48.75
C CYS A 880 -1.55 0.75 -49.12
N ALA A 881 -0.64 1.33 -48.33
CA ALA A 881 0.18 2.45 -48.76
C ALA A 881 1.66 2.08 -48.54
N SER A 882 2.40 1.99 -49.64
CA SER A 882 3.81 1.58 -49.66
C SER A 882 4.76 2.76 -49.48
N GLY A 883 5.75 2.64 -48.58
CA GLY A 883 6.87 3.58 -48.48
C GLY A 883 8.10 2.92 -47.87
N ARG A 884 9.14 2.67 -48.68
CA ARG A 884 10.47 2.25 -48.20
C ARG A 884 11.34 3.48 -47.93
N PRO A 885 12.27 3.39 -46.96
CA PRO A 885 13.64 3.83 -47.20
C PRO A 885 14.64 2.66 -47.21
N ARG A 886 15.82 2.87 -47.81
CA ARG A 886 16.97 1.95 -47.83
C ARG A 886 17.90 2.19 -46.62
N PRO A 887 18.83 1.25 -46.31
CA PRO A 887 19.65 1.32 -45.10
C PRO A 887 20.97 2.12 -45.24
N ALA A 888 21.45 2.54 -44.07
CA ALA A 888 22.79 2.98 -43.63
C ALA A 888 23.98 3.07 -44.59
N GLU A 889 24.76 4.15 -44.42
CA GLU A 889 26.21 4.21 -44.63
C GLU A 889 26.86 5.24 -43.64
N MET A 890 28.12 5.00 -43.30
CA MET A 890 29.05 5.74 -42.41
C MET A 890 30.45 5.67 -43.07
N PRO A 891 31.48 6.44 -42.68
CA PRO A 891 31.55 7.78 -42.04
C PRO A 891 32.60 8.67 -42.79
N ILE A 892 33.36 9.51 -42.06
CA ILE A 892 34.54 10.34 -42.45
C ILE A 892 34.15 11.73 -43.00
N GLN A 893 34.34 12.83 -42.25
CA GLN A 893 35.64 13.33 -41.75
C GLN A 893 35.52 14.04 -40.40
#